data_AF-A0A2X0M8R0-F1
#
_entry.id   AF-A0A2X0M8R0-F1
#
_cell.length_a   1.000
_cell.length_b   1.000
_cell.length_c   1.000
_cell.angle_alpha   90.00
_cell.angle_beta   90.00
_cell.angle_gamma   90.00
#
_symmetry.space_group_name_H-M   'P 1'
#
loop_
_entity.id
_entity.type
_entity.pdbx_description
1 polymer ?
#
loop_
_entity_poly.entity_id
_entity_poly.type
_entity_poly.pdbx_seq_one_letter_code
_entity_poly.pdbx_strand_id
1 'polypeptide(L)'
;MEPSVAHHRVASNSYRIAMSQQPHATTPSNHGHVHDGSSASTSQANGNGTTTVHPPSPSRTRPLGPRRFGSLSSAASHRTSSLERIRIYVTDRLSHRVFSRRNGPRRWVVLLVVVVGLYLLRQWSTESPPDEPRQPNRPSSSWSLLGYRTPLDVDTPVVDRAMFAKLKLLEIHQGADVLLELDGVEHDAETNVDHDPKQVPTLRTPTATSALHIIGDDDEAESKQVVPLVAQLPNVARPNPSLAAPLPRTPARVVDAEVCPERNGEPCEFLLAAWLGEQETKAQTHIYQLGLLAVALNRTLVVPNVGRSRLTTCNPSPFDFYYSKDALSRLGISAIGQTELIEWAERRDPPPTGQVVSLVTSGPTYPKGAIEIDSASDPLNVPNKPSRNMCMRSPRSRVEFADYSPLTIYPPMGYHKTEKSRMAFGESVINTLRSEAVGQRSSRVSADLKAEYTLPNVLVFNYELRYPMLSPNVAASFNPEAEKVGPFRHFPYAEIWSDYANSIVANLSPFIAIHWRTETMKPANLAPCAISLVHKLAELKAQHPSIKTVYLATDYPIEDLDSTSKASVPHSGTYAKFVTESHHKVFRNFLRDFTKSLPDLTLTTFAKEQEKVPLPSHLYDIFSEAMKKQLMREHDDVMPKKLIIEEIDSGLYGILDKAIAMRAEVFVTGTIGLTSVTTNRACAKLSSFTNQVIIARDELRTAQDEGADEAEEETINMRPGRLWNHVNYFSMPEGTSVDAWRM
;
A
#
# COMPACT_ATOMS: atom_id res chain seq x y z
N MET A 1 -55.62 -8.84 28.69
CA MET A 1 -55.63 -9.41 27.32
C MET A 1 -55.20 -8.29 26.39
N GLU A 2 -53.93 -8.27 26.02
CA GLU A 2 -53.35 -7.38 24.99
C GLU A 2 -52.46 -8.25 24.10
N PRO A 3 -52.49 -8.10 22.77
CA PRO A 3 -51.68 -8.94 21.90
C PRO A 3 -50.27 -8.35 21.72
N SER A 4 -49.32 -9.25 21.91
CA SER A 4 -47.90 -9.11 21.62
C SER A 4 -47.65 -8.76 20.15
N VAL A 5 -46.88 -7.69 19.90
CA VAL A 5 -46.34 -7.34 18.58
C VAL A 5 -45.11 -8.19 18.33
N ALA A 6 -45.25 -9.16 17.43
CA ALA A 6 -44.15 -9.99 16.94
C ALA A 6 -43.23 -9.18 16.02
N HIS A 7 -41.95 -9.10 16.35
CA HIS A 7 -40.92 -8.61 15.44
C HIS A 7 -40.75 -9.57 14.25
N HIS A 8 -41.18 -9.14 13.06
CA HIS A 8 -40.83 -9.79 11.81
C HIS A 8 -39.32 -9.69 11.57
N ARG A 9 -38.63 -10.83 11.51
CA ARG A 9 -37.27 -10.92 10.96
C ARG A 9 -37.34 -10.66 9.46
N VAL A 10 -36.79 -9.52 9.03
CA VAL A 10 -36.59 -9.19 7.61
C VAL A 10 -35.56 -10.16 7.02
N ALA A 11 -35.89 -10.78 5.89
CA ALA A 11 -34.97 -11.63 5.14
C ALA A 11 -33.78 -10.79 4.62
N SER A 12 -32.56 -11.26 4.90
CA SER A 12 -31.31 -10.65 4.43
C SER A 12 -31.16 -10.88 2.92
N ASN A 13 -31.44 -9.85 2.11
CA ASN A 13 -31.16 -9.87 0.68
C ASN A 13 -29.85 -9.10 0.40
N SER A 14 -28.83 -9.79 -0.10
CA SER A 14 -27.64 -9.16 -0.69
C SER A 14 -27.89 -8.95 -2.17
N TYR A 15 -27.77 -7.70 -2.64
CA TYR A 15 -27.95 -7.37 -4.04
C TYR A 15 -26.59 -7.20 -4.73
N ARG A 16 -26.52 -7.69 -5.97
CA ARG A 16 -25.32 -7.58 -6.81
C ARG A 16 -25.65 -6.84 -8.08
N ILE A 17 -24.81 -5.88 -8.42
CA ILE A 17 -24.93 -5.08 -9.63
C ILE A 17 -23.62 -5.24 -10.40
N ALA A 18 -23.70 -5.68 -11.65
CA ALA A 18 -22.55 -5.69 -12.53
C ALA A 18 -22.13 -4.24 -12.82
N MET A 19 -20.83 -3.95 -12.78
CA MET A 19 -20.35 -2.63 -13.18
C MET A 19 -20.63 -2.43 -14.67
N SER A 20 -21.47 -1.45 -15.00
CA SER A 20 -21.71 -1.07 -16.39
C SER A 20 -20.52 -0.27 -16.90
N GLN A 21 -19.77 -0.85 -17.83
CA GLN A 21 -18.77 -0.13 -18.62
C GLN A 21 -19.44 0.31 -19.91
N GLN A 22 -20.23 1.38 -19.88
CA GLN A 22 -20.63 2.05 -21.12
C GLN A 22 -19.61 3.16 -21.43
N PRO A 23 -18.88 3.08 -22.55
CA PRO A 23 -18.07 4.19 -23.02
C PRO A 23 -19.00 5.30 -23.54
N HIS A 24 -18.96 6.48 -22.92
CA HIS A 24 -19.55 7.67 -23.51
C HIS A 24 -18.71 8.10 -24.72
N ALA A 25 -19.24 7.90 -25.92
CA ALA A 25 -18.73 8.55 -27.13
C ALA A 25 -19.29 9.97 -27.17
N THR A 26 -18.48 10.95 -26.79
CA THR A 26 -18.78 12.37 -27.01
C THR A 26 -18.52 12.69 -28.48
N THR A 27 -19.58 13.03 -29.20
CA THR A 27 -19.52 13.60 -30.55
C THR A 27 -19.43 15.13 -30.44
N PRO A 28 -18.49 15.80 -31.10
CA PRO A 28 -18.53 17.25 -31.24
C PRO A 28 -19.36 17.61 -32.47
N SER A 29 -20.43 18.40 -32.26
CA SER A 29 -21.13 19.06 -33.36
C SER A 29 -20.38 20.31 -33.79
N ASN A 30 -20.40 20.55 -35.10
CA ASN A 30 -19.60 21.52 -35.82
C ASN A 30 -20.46 22.72 -36.25
N HIS A 31 -19.77 23.86 -36.45
CA HIS A 31 -20.14 25.04 -37.25
C HIS A 31 -21.15 26.08 -36.75
N GLY A 32 -20.61 27.28 -36.54
CA GLY A 32 -21.24 28.57 -36.83
C GLY A 32 -20.17 29.60 -37.20
N HIS A 33 -19.88 29.74 -38.50
CA HIS A 33 -19.10 30.83 -39.08
C HIS A 33 -20.00 32.05 -39.27
N VAL A 34 -19.62 33.23 -38.77
CA VAL A 34 -19.95 34.54 -39.36
C VAL A 34 -18.71 35.43 -39.30
N HIS A 35 -18.48 36.09 -40.43
CA HIS A 35 -17.38 36.96 -40.81
C HIS A 35 -17.62 38.42 -40.40
N ASP A 36 -16.53 39.18 -40.45
CA ASP A 36 -16.38 40.66 -40.56
C ASP A 36 -16.52 41.49 -39.27
N GLY A 37 -15.62 42.42 -38.95
CA GLY A 37 -14.46 42.89 -39.69
C GLY A 37 -13.63 43.93 -38.92
N SER A 38 -12.36 43.98 -39.32
CA SER A 38 -11.50 45.16 -39.51
C SER A 38 -11.15 46.14 -38.38
N SER A 39 -9.83 46.40 -38.35
CA SER A 39 -9.07 47.64 -38.06
C SER A 39 -8.37 47.72 -36.69
N ALA A 40 -7.13 48.18 -36.56
CA ALA A 40 -6.03 48.46 -37.47
C ALA A 40 -4.77 48.80 -36.64
N SER A 41 -3.57 48.54 -37.20
CA SER A 41 -2.31 49.32 -37.01
C SER A 41 -1.60 49.20 -35.63
N THR A 42 -0.29 49.26 -35.41
CA THR A 42 0.97 49.48 -36.19
C THR A 42 2.11 49.10 -35.21
N SER A 43 3.20 48.41 -35.57
CA SER A 43 4.53 48.95 -35.98
C SER A 43 5.58 47.94 -35.44
N GLN A 44 6.38 47.26 -36.26
CA GLN A 44 7.65 47.65 -36.90
C GLN A 44 8.80 48.09 -35.97
N ALA A 45 9.84 47.25 -35.88
CA ALA A 45 11.28 47.55 -36.15
C ALA A 45 12.13 46.33 -35.70
N ASN A 46 12.71 45.54 -36.62
CA ASN A 46 14.01 45.70 -37.31
C ASN A 46 15.26 45.41 -36.45
N GLY A 47 16.09 44.47 -36.94
CA GLY A 47 17.46 44.24 -36.48
C GLY A 47 18.15 43.02 -37.12
N ASN A 48 18.66 43.21 -38.34
CA ASN A 48 19.47 42.26 -39.11
C ASN A 48 20.96 42.23 -38.68
N GLY A 49 21.68 41.14 -39.01
CA GLY A 49 23.13 41.13 -39.27
C GLY A 49 23.81 39.78 -38.98
N THR A 50 23.88 38.81 -39.89
CA THR A 50 24.89 38.56 -40.97
C THR A 50 26.20 37.84 -40.57
N THR A 51 26.25 36.55 -40.97
CA THR A 51 27.30 35.81 -41.75
C THR A 51 28.76 35.71 -41.31
N THR A 52 29.28 34.47 -41.39
CA THR A 52 30.51 33.94 -42.08
C THR A 52 31.21 32.88 -41.19
N VAL A 53 31.94 31.81 -41.59
CA VAL A 53 32.35 31.11 -42.83
C VAL A 53 33.03 29.78 -42.37
N HIS A 54 32.80 28.63 -43.04
CA HIS A 54 33.56 27.35 -42.97
C HIS A 54 34.94 27.48 -43.68
N PRO A 55 35.97 26.57 -43.62
CA PRO A 55 35.92 25.09 -43.80
C PRO A 55 37.13 24.30 -43.13
N PRO A 56 37.70 23.17 -43.65
CA PRO A 56 37.23 21.78 -43.48
C PRO A 56 38.32 20.69 -43.13
N SER A 57 37.86 19.43 -42.98
CA SER A 57 38.54 18.13 -43.28
C SER A 57 39.63 17.58 -42.32
N PRO A 58 40.03 16.27 -42.34
CA PRO A 58 39.72 15.20 -43.32
C PRO A 58 39.38 13.78 -42.77
N SER A 59 38.86 12.97 -43.70
CA SER A 59 38.88 11.49 -43.73
C SER A 59 40.24 10.91 -44.14
N ARG A 60 40.65 9.74 -43.60
CA ARG A 60 41.57 8.76 -44.26
C ARG A 60 41.65 7.44 -43.47
N THR A 61 41.16 6.31 -44.01
CA THR A 61 41.85 5.22 -44.76
C THR A 61 42.45 4.07 -43.94
N ARG A 62 42.04 2.85 -44.34
CA ARG A 62 42.64 1.52 -44.09
C ARG A 62 44.10 1.38 -44.55
N PRO A 63 44.78 0.32 -44.08
CA PRO A 63 45.47 -0.68 -44.92
C PRO A 63 45.00 -2.14 -44.56
N LEU A 64 44.63 -3.08 -45.44
CA LEU A 64 45.39 -3.94 -46.41
C LEU A 64 46.65 -4.57 -45.78
N GLY A 65 46.93 -5.88 -45.73
CA GLY A 65 46.41 -7.19 -46.21
C GLY A 65 47.25 -8.31 -45.50
N PRO A 66 47.49 -9.55 -46.00
CA PRO A 66 47.01 -10.21 -47.22
C PRO A 66 46.52 -11.69 -47.07
N ARG A 67 45.69 -12.09 -48.05
CA ARG A 67 45.61 -13.36 -48.83
C ARG A 67 46.12 -14.69 -48.23
N ARG A 68 45.27 -15.72 -48.30
CA ARG A 68 45.58 -16.96 -49.05
C ARG A 68 44.36 -17.56 -49.76
N PHE A 69 44.62 -17.91 -51.01
CA PHE A 69 43.75 -18.50 -52.03
C PHE A 69 43.38 -19.96 -51.73
N GLY A 70 42.23 -20.39 -52.26
CA GLY A 70 41.99 -21.75 -52.71
C GLY A 70 40.59 -21.87 -53.30
N SER A 71 40.53 -22.02 -54.61
CA SER A 71 39.36 -21.95 -55.47
C SER A 71 38.66 -23.29 -55.67
N LEU A 72 37.33 -23.21 -55.78
CA LEU A 72 36.44 -23.82 -56.79
C LEU A 72 36.62 -25.31 -57.16
N SER A 73 35.55 -26.07 -56.94
CA SER A 73 34.91 -26.80 -58.03
C SER A 73 33.41 -26.94 -57.79
N SER A 74 32.64 -26.48 -58.77
CA SER A 74 31.19 -26.67 -58.90
C SER A 74 30.95 -27.90 -59.79
N ALA A 75 30.11 -28.82 -59.35
CA ALA A 75 29.36 -29.69 -60.25
C ALA A 75 28.02 -30.07 -59.60
N ALA A 76 26.96 -29.90 -60.38
CA ALA A 76 25.57 -30.07 -60.04
C ALA A 76 25.21 -31.53 -59.71
N SER A 77 24.17 -31.72 -58.88
CA SER A 77 23.01 -32.59 -59.17
C SER A 77 22.32 -33.12 -57.89
N HIS A 78 20.97 -33.09 -57.92
CA HIS A 78 19.98 -33.66 -56.99
C HIS A 78 19.84 -33.09 -55.56
N ARG A 79 18.90 -32.14 -55.42
CA ARG A 79 18.24 -31.79 -54.15
C ARG A 79 17.25 -32.89 -53.76
N THR A 80 17.60 -33.67 -52.73
CA THR A 80 16.62 -34.34 -51.86
C THR A 80 16.64 -33.62 -50.51
N SER A 81 15.45 -33.37 -49.94
CA SER A 81 15.31 -32.48 -48.78
C SER A 81 15.95 -33.08 -47.51
N SER A 82 16.57 -32.22 -46.71
CA SER A 82 17.24 -32.55 -45.45
C SER A 82 16.30 -33.15 -44.38
N LEU A 83 14.98 -33.05 -44.59
CA LEU A 83 13.96 -33.59 -43.67
C LEU A 83 13.84 -35.12 -43.74
N GLU A 84 14.12 -35.74 -44.88
CA GLU A 84 14.06 -37.21 -45.04
C GLU A 84 15.20 -37.91 -44.26
N ARG A 85 16.39 -37.28 -44.20
CA ARG A 85 17.54 -37.82 -43.45
C ARG A 85 17.37 -37.70 -41.94
N ILE A 86 16.70 -36.64 -41.47
CA ILE A 86 16.38 -36.47 -40.05
C ILE A 86 15.31 -37.48 -39.62
N ARG A 87 14.33 -37.76 -40.49
CA ARG A 87 13.28 -38.75 -40.20
C ARG A 87 13.85 -40.16 -40.02
N ILE A 88 14.73 -40.60 -40.93
CA ILE A 88 15.37 -41.93 -40.86
C ILE A 88 16.31 -42.02 -39.64
N TYR A 89 17.06 -40.96 -39.32
CA TYR A 89 17.98 -40.95 -38.18
C TYR A 89 17.26 -40.95 -36.82
N VAL A 90 16.07 -40.34 -36.73
CA VAL A 90 15.27 -40.31 -35.50
C VAL A 90 14.51 -41.63 -35.30
N THR A 91 13.99 -42.26 -36.36
CA THR A 91 13.29 -43.55 -36.27
C THR A 91 14.24 -44.69 -35.91
N ASP A 92 15.47 -44.68 -36.43
CA ASP A 92 16.46 -45.74 -36.16
C ASP A 92 17.07 -45.63 -34.74
N ARG A 93 17.20 -44.41 -34.22
CA ARG A 93 17.74 -44.18 -32.86
C ARG A 93 16.70 -44.44 -31.76
N LEU A 94 15.41 -44.34 -32.07
CA LEU A 94 14.32 -44.61 -31.12
C LEU A 94 13.96 -46.11 -31.04
N SER A 95 14.15 -46.88 -32.11
CA SER A 95 13.88 -48.33 -32.10
C SER A 95 14.87 -49.12 -31.23
N HIS A 96 16.15 -48.71 -31.18
CA HIS A 96 17.20 -49.47 -30.51
C HIS A 96 17.40 -49.20 -29.01
N ARG A 97 16.85 -48.12 -28.44
CA ARG A 97 17.05 -47.76 -27.01
C ARG A 97 15.83 -47.90 -26.11
N VAL A 98 14.63 -48.09 -26.65
CA VAL A 98 13.39 -48.05 -25.85
C VAL A 98 12.88 -49.45 -25.43
N PHE A 99 13.30 -50.53 -26.10
CA PHE A 99 12.79 -51.89 -25.85
C PHE A 99 13.72 -52.87 -25.11
N SER A 100 14.73 -52.39 -24.36
CA SER A 100 15.48 -53.25 -23.43
C SER A 100 14.75 -53.38 -22.07
N ARG A 101 14.74 -54.60 -21.51
CA ARG A 101 13.78 -55.12 -20.52
C ARG A 101 14.01 -54.74 -19.04
N ARG A 102 14.82 -53.71 -18.73
CA ARG A 102 15.04 -53.22 -17.36
C ARG A 102 14.98 -51.69 -17.37
N ASN A 103 13.95 -51.10 -16.75
CA ASN A 103 13.91 -49.77 -16.09
C ASN A 103 12.45 -49.24 -16.01
N GLY A 104 11.83 -49.41 -14.84
CA GLY A 104 10.38 -49.23 -14.58
C GLY A 104 9.80 -47.81 -14.42
N PRO A 105 10.53 -46.73 -14.07
CA PRO A 105 9.91 -45.40 -13.92
C PRO A 105 10.29 -44.37 -15.01
N ARG A 106 11.41 -44.53 -15.71
CA ARG A 106 11.85 -43.57 -16.76
C ARG A 106 10.97 -43.58 -18.02
N ARG A 107 10.23 -44.67 -18.27
CA ARG A 107 9.32 -44.80 -19.42
C ARG A 107 8.12 -43.84 -19.34
N TRP A 108 7.55 -43.68 -18.15
CA TRP A 108 6.39 -42.81 -17.95
C TRP A 108 6.74 -41.34 -18.14
N VAL A 109 7.94 -40.92 -17.72
CA VAL A 109 8.40 -39.54 -17.91
C VAL A 109 8.60 -39.21 -19.39
N VAL A 110 9.21 -40.11 -20.17
CA VAL A 110 9.40 -39.88 -21.62
C VAL A 110 8.06 -39.88 -22.35
N LEU A 111 7.15 -40.78 -21.99
CA LEU A 111 5.82 -40.84 -22.61
C LEU A 111 5.00 -39.59 -22.28
N LEU A 112 5.09 -39.09 -21.04
CA LEU A 112 4.42 -37.86 -20.61
C LEU A 112 5.00 -36.63 -21.31
N VAL A 113 6.33 -36.55 -21.49
CA VAL A 113 6.97 -35.47 -22.26
C VAL A 113 6.55 -35.49 -23.73
N VAL A 114 6.44 -36.67 -24.35
CA VAL A 114 6.00 -36.80 -25.75
C VAL A 114 4.52 -36.43 -25.90
N VAL A 115 3.65 -36.88 -24.99
CA VAL A 115 2.22 -36.55 -25.02
C VAL A 115 1.99 -35.06 -24.81
N VAL A 116 2.69 -34.44 -23.85
CA VAL A 116 2.63 -32.99 -23.61
C VAL A 116 3.20 -32.21 -24.79
N GLY A 117 4.31 -32.67 -25.39
CA GLY A 117 4.90 -32.05 -26.57
C GLY A 117 3.98 -32.09 -27.79
N LEU A 118 3.30 -33.22 -28.05
CA LEU A 118 2.33 -33.36 -29.14
C LEU A 118 1.06 -32.54 -28.89
N TYR A 119 0.63 -32.42 -27.64
CA TYR A 119 -0.50 -31.57 -27.26
C TYR A 119 -0.20 -30.08 -27.51
N LEU A 120 1.00 -29.62 -27.16
CA LEU A 120 1.44 -28.25 -27.40
C LEU A 120 1.64 -27.95 -28.90
N LEU A 121 2.20 -28.89 -29.66
CA LEU A 121 2.34 -28.77 -31.12
C LEU A 121 0.96 -28.68 -31.82
N ARG A 122 -0.05 -29.39 -31.31
CA ARG A 122 -1.42 -29.32 -31.84
C ARG A 122 -2.09 -27.98 -31.55
N GLN A 123 -1.79 -27.34 -30.41
CA GLN A 123 -2.29 -25.98 -30.12
C GLN A 123 -1.58 -24.91 -30.95
N TRP A 124 -0.31 -25.13 -31.32
CA TRP A 124 0.41 -24.21 -32.19
C TRP A 124 0.00 -24.29 -33.67
N SER A 125 -0.57 -25.41 -34.13
CA SER A 125 -1.03 -25.55 -35.51
C SER A 125 -2.40 -24.91 -35.81
N THR A 126 -3.07 -24.31 -34.82
CA THR A 126 -4.41 -23.70 -34.99
C THR A 126 -4.42 -22.17 -35.10
N GLU A 127 -3.27 -21.52 -35.13
CA GLU A 127 -3.18 -20.07 -35.41
C GLU A 127 -2.66 -19.84 -36.83
N SER A 128 -3.54 -19.35 -37.71
CA SER A 128 -3.16 -18.89 -39.05
C SER A 128 -2.58 -17.47 -38.98
N PRO A 129 -1.55 -17.13 -39.78
CA PRO A 129 -0.92 -15.82 -39.76
C PRO A 129 -1.72 -14.77 -40.57
N PRO A 130 -1.50 -13.46 -40.33
CA PRO A 130 -2.09 -12.39 -41.12
C PRO A 130 -1.24 -12.09 -42.36
N ASP A 131 -1.87 -11.96 -43.52
CA ASP A 131 -1.26 -11.40 -44.73
C ASP A 131 -1.82 -10.00 -45.03
N GLU A 132 -0.90 -9.09 -45.37
CA GLU A 132 -1.08 -7.80 -46.07
C GLU A 132 -0.29 -7.90 -47.41
N PRO A 133 -0.33 -6.95 -48.38
CA PRO A 133 -1.32 -5.93 -48.77
C PRO A 133 -1.60 -5.90 -50.31
N ARG A 134 -2.65 -5.18 -50.77
CA ARG A 134 -2.77 -4.32 -52.00
C ARG A 134 -4.18 -4.29 -52.64
N GLN A 135 -4.65 -3.07 -52.93
CA GLN A 135 -5.75 -2.66 -53.84
C GLN A 135 -5.42 -2.95 -55.35
N PRO A 136 -6.30 -2.81 -56.39
CA PRO A 136 -7.50 -1.92 -56.49
C PRO A 136 -8.73 -2.39 -57.32
N ASN A 137 -9.76 -1.52 -57.32
CA ASN A 137 -10.79 -1.26 -58.35
C ASN A 137 -12.11 -2.07 -58.46
N ARG A 138 -13.20 -1.32 -58.15
CA ARG A 138 -14.47 -1.13 -58.92
C ARG A 138 -15.61 -2.18 -58.82
N PRO A 139 -16.87 -1.80 -59.17
CA PRO A 139 -18.03 -1.94 -58.27
C PRO A 139 -19.18 -2.79 -58.84
N SER A 140 -20.10 -3.21 -57.98
CA SER A 140 -21.46 -3.64 -58.33
C SER A 140 -22.28 -3.73 -57.04
N SER A 141 -23.33 -2.92 -56.83
CA SER A 141 -24.76 -3.28 -57.03
C SER A 141 -25.11 -4.66 -56.46
N SER A 142 -26.20 -4.93 -55.76
CA SER A 142 -27.41 -4.23 -55.29
C SER A 142 -28.17 -5.27 -54.44
N TRP A 143 -29.34 -4.92 -53.89
CA TRP A 143 -30.30 -5.78 -53.18
C TRP A 143 -29.86 -6.21 -51.76
N SER A 144 -30.67 -6.21 -50.70
CA SER A 144 -32.05 -5.79 -50.43
C SER A 144 -32.24 -5.93 -48.92
N LEU A 145 -32.91 -4.95 -48.31
CA LEU A 145 -34.10 -5.16 -47.50
C LEU A 145 -34.26 -6.53 -46.81
N LEU A 146 -34.14 -6.55 -45.48
CA LEU A 146 -35.11 -7.13 -44.54
C LEU A 146 -34.66 -6.81 -43.12
N GLY A 147 -35.50 -6.09 -42.39
CA GLY A 147 -35.28 -5.76 -41.00
C GLY A 147 -35.39 -7.00 -40.11
N TYR A 148 -34.71 -6.96 -38.95
CA TYR A 148 -35.04 -7.84 -37.85
C TYR A 148 -34.73 -7.16 -36.51
N ARG A 149 -35.82 -6.99 -35.75
CA ARG A 149 -35.98 -7.13 -34.30
C ARG A 149 -34.84 -6.67 -33.37
N THR A 150 -35.21 -5.72 -32.53
CA THR A 150 -34.79 -5.60 -31.12
C THR A 150 -34.74 -6.97 -30.43
N PRO A 151 -33.64 -7.32 -29.72
CA PRO A 151 -33.69 -8.38 -28.72
C PRO A 151 -34.17 -7.81 -27.39
N LEU A 152 -35.28 -8.38 -26.92
CA LEU A 152 -35.68 -8.40 -25.52
C LEU A 152 -34.56 -8.96 -24.64
N ASP A 153 -34.49 -8.40 -23.43
CA ASP A 153 -34.38 -9.08 -22.14
C ASP A 153 -33.74 -10.48 -22.16
N VAL A 154 -32.48 -10.54 -21.74
CA VAL A 154 -31.84 -11.79 -21.35
C VAL A 154 -31.79 -11.81 -19.83
N ASP A 155 -32.67 -12.63 -19.26
CA ASP A 155 -32.69 -13.05 -17.87
C ASP A 155 -31.27 -13.36 -17.37
N THR A 156 -30.75 -12.52 -16.50
CA THR A 156 -29.61 -12.88 -15.64
C THR A 156 -30.07 -13.94 -14.64
N PRO A 157 -29.38 -15.09 -14.53
CA PRO A 157 -29.72 -16.09 -13.53
C PRO A 157 -29.51 -15.53 -12.12
N VAL A 158 -30.61 -15.39 -11.38
CA VAL A 158 -30.61 -15.08 -9.94
C VAL A 158 -30.17 -16.34 -9.20
N VAL A 159 -28.95 -16.34 -8.68
CA VAL A 159 -28.46 -17.40 -7.79
C VAL A 159 -28.83 -17.04 -6.35
N ASP A 160 -29.83 -17.73 -5.79
CA ASP A 160 -30.17 -17.66 -4.38
C ASP A 160 -29.06 -18.31 -3.53
N ARG A 161 -28.25 -17.45 -2.88
CA ARG A 161 -27.15 -17.88 -1.99
C ARG A 161 -27.59 -18.16 -0.55
N ALA A 162 -28.86 -17.99 -0.20
CA ALA A 162 -29.36 -18.38 1.12
C ALA A 162 -29.23 -19.91 1.34
N MET A 163 -29.25 -20.69 0.26
CA MET A 163 -29.06 -22.15 0.31
C MET A 163 -27.60 -22.56 0.60
N PHE A 164 -26.62 -21.80 0.10
CA PHE A 164 -25.19 -22.09 0.32
C PHE A 164 -24.71 -21.73 1.73
N ALA A 165 -25.26 -20.67 2.33
CA ALA A 165 -24.98 -20.34 3.73
C ALA A 165 -25.55 -21.39 4.69
N LYS A 166 -26.72 -21.98 4.36
CA LYS A 166 -27.31 -23.11 5.11
C LYS A 166 -26.51 -24.40 4.97
N LEU A 167 -25.98 -24.71 3.77
CA LEU A 167 -25.11 -25.87 3.56
C LEU A 167 -23.78 -25.78 4.31
N LYS A 168 -23.18 -24.58 4.38
CA LYS A 168 -21.93 -24.35 5.11
C LYS A 168 -22.08 -24.42 6.63
N LEU A 169 -23.28 -24.12 7.15
CA LEU A 169 -23.65 -24.31 8.56
C LEU A 169 -23.95 -25.77 8.91
N LEU A 170 -24.42 -26.57 7.94
CA LEU A 170 -24.64 -28.01 8.11
C LEU A 170 -23.33 -28.81 8.10
N GLU A 171 -22.34 -28.40 7.30
CA GLU A 171 -21.00 -29.02 7.26
C GLU A 171 -20.20 -28.81 8.56
N ILE A 172 -20.43 -27.71 9.28
CA ILE A 172 -19.82 -27.43 10.59
C ILE A 172 -20.51 -28.24 11.71
N HIS A 173 -21.78 -28.63 11.55
CA HIS A 173 -22.52 -29.39 12.56
C HIS A 173 -22.46 -30.92 12.37
N GLN A 174 -21.98 -31.43 11.24
CA GLN A 174 -21.84 -32.89 11.00
C GLN A 174 -20.39 -33.42 11.11
N GLY A 175 -19.41 -32.56 11.42
CA GLY A 175 -17.99 -32.93 11.45
C GLY A 175 -17.37 -33.22 12.82
N ALA A 176 -18.15 -33.25 13.90
CA ALA A 176 -17.67 -33.55 15.25
C ALA A 176 -18.37 -34.82 15.76
N ASP A 177 -17.78 -35.98 15.44
CA ASP A 177 -17.81 -37.23 16.23
C ASP A 177 -17.37 -38.39 15.32
N VAL A 178 -16.07 -38.73 15.30
CA VAL A 178 -15.56 -40.13 15.30
C VAL A 178 -14.11 -40.10 15.78
N LEU A 179 -13.90 -40.45 17.05
CA LEU A 179 -12.66 -41.02 17.57
C LEU A 179 -12.64 -42.50 17.18
N LEU A 180 -11.58 -42.95 16.51
CA LEU A 180 -11.11 -44.33 16.62
C LEU A 180 -9.58 -44.34 16.63
N GLU A 181 -9.05 -44.76 17.78
CA GLU A 181 -7.75 -45.39 17.94
C GLU A 181 -7.59 -46.54 16.95
N LEU A 182 -6.38 -46.71 16.40
CA LEU A 182 -5.81 -48.03 16.10
C LEU A 182 -4.31 -47.91 15.84
N ASP A 183 -3.58 -48.79 16.54
CA ASP A 183 -2.15 -49.02 16.54
C ASP A 183 -1.55 -49.30 15.16
N GLY A 184 -0.27 -48.98 15.00
CA GLY A 184 0.49 -49.33 13.80
C GLY A 184 1.97 -48.94 13.91
N VAL A 185 2.71 -49.75 14.65
CA VAL A 185 4.17 -49.81 14.74
C VAL A 185 4.80 -49.94 13.35
N GLU A 186 5.82 -49.13 13.04
CA GLU A 186 6.97 -49.61 12.27
C GLU A 186 8.24 -48.83 12.63
N HIS A 187 9.24 -49.60 13.06
CA HIS A 187 10.59 -49.18 13.40
C HIS A 187 11.34 -48.67 12.17
N ASP A 188 12.28 -47.74 12.38
CA ASP A 188 13.64 -47.96 11.91
C ASP A 188 14.68 -47.28 12.84
N ALA A 189 15.62 -48.13 13.23
CA ALA A 189 16.90 -47.95 13.91
C ALA A 189 17.78 -46.85 13.25
N GLU A 190 18.86 -46.30 13.82
CA GLU A 190 19.70 -46.50 15.00
C GLU A 190 20.67 -45.30 14.97
N THR A 191 21.06 -44.74 16.13
CA THR A 191 22.46 -44.41 16.44
C THR A 191 22.55 -43.86 17.87
N ASN A 192 23.13 -44.68 18.73
CA ASN A 192 23.56 -44.37 20.09
C ASN A 192 24.73 -43.38 20.10
N VAL A 193 24.67 -42.36 20.97
CA VAL A 193 25.84 -41.83 21.68
C VAL A 193 25.40 -41.39 23.08
N ASP A 194 26.04 -41.97 24.09
CA ASP A 194 25.95 -41.67 25.53
C ASP A 194 26.16 -40.20 25.88
N HIS A 195 25.48 -39.68 26.92
CA HIS A 195 26.08 -38.94 28.05
C HIS A 195 25.04 -38.47 29.10
N ASP A 196 25.27 -38.90 30.36
CA ASP A 196 25.03 -38.27 31.68
C ASP A 196 23.78 -37.40 31.97
N PRO A 197 22.99 -37.70 33.04
CA PRO A 197 21.95 -36.80 33.51
C PRO A 197 22.49 -35.81 34.58
N LYS A 198 22.63 -34.54 34.20
CA LYS A 198 22.78 -33.42 35.16
C LYS A 198 21.43 -32.84 35.54
N GLN A 199 21.12 -33.00 36.82
CA GLN A 199 20.41 -32.11 37.75
C GLN A 199 19.44 -31.05 37.16
N VAL A 200 18.15 -31.27 37.44
CA VAL A 200 17.05 -30.32 37.27
C VAL A 200 17.03 -29.30 38.42
N PRO A 201 16.93 -27.97 38.19
CA PRO A 201 16.70 -27.01 39.26
C PRO A 201 15.21 -26.89 39.59
N THR A 202 14.97 -26.91 40.89
CA THR A 202 13.70 -26.78 41.61
C THR A 202 13.02 -25.43 41.36
N LEU A 203 11.73 -25.48 40.98
CA LEU A 203 10.85 -24.33 40.83
C LEU A 203 10.42 -23.83 42.22
N ARG A 204 10.73 -22.57 42.55
CA ARG A 204 10.32 -21.89 43.78
C ARG A 204 8.87 -21.44 43.70
N THR A 205 8.05 -21.93 44.63
CA THR A 205 6.74 -21.40 45.00
C THR A 205 6.88 -20.14 45.87
N PRO A 206 6.05 -19.08 45.66
CA PRO A 206 5.95 -17.97 46.59
C PRO A 206 4.95 -18.28 47.73
N THR A 207 5.35 -17.89 48.93
CA THR A 207 4.65 -17.97 50.21
C THR A 207 3.37 -17.15 50.28
N ALA A 208 2.37 -17.70 50.98
CA ALA A 208 1.12 -17.07 51.37
C ALA A 208 1.23 -16.35 52.74
N THR A 209 0.45 -15.29 52.91
CA THR A 209 -0.06 -14.66 54.16
C THR A 209 -1.39 -14.02 53.75
N SER A 210 -2.53 -14.04 54.44
CA SER A 210 -2.97 -14.42 55.79
C SER A 210 -4.47 -14.77 55.70
N ALA A 211 -4.92 -15.90 56.25
CA ALA A 211 -5.68 -16.03 57.50
C ALA A 211 -7.10 -15.40 57.51
N LEU A 212 -8.13 -16.25 57.48
CA LEU A 212 -9.25 -16.18 58.42
C LEU A 212 -9.93 -17.55 58.58
N HIS A 213 -9.96 -18.04 59.81
CA HIS A 213 -10.69 -19.20 60.33
C HIS A 213 -12.21 -19.03 60.23
N ILE A 214 -12.96 -20.08 59.84
CA ILE A 214 -14.14 -20.59 60.57
C ILE A 214 -14.18 -22.13 60.41
N ILE A 215 -14.44 -22.83 61.52
CA ILE A 215 -14.57 -24.28 61.72
C ILE A 215 -16.03 -24.71 61.46
N GLY A 216 -16.26 -25.91 60.93
CA GLY A 216 -17.55 -26.59 60.97
C GLY A 216 -17.57 -27.90 60.17
N ASP A 217 -17.68 -29.01 60.89
CA ASP A 217 -17.65 -30.41 60.46
C ASP A 217 -18.86 -30.86 59.61
N ASP A 218 -18.62 -31.95 58.87
CA ASP A 218 -19.47 -33.10 58.48
C ASP A 218 -20.97 -32.89 58.16
N ASP A 219 -21.36 -33.21 56.92
CA ASP A 219 -22.31 -34.31 56.63
C ASP A 219 -22.62 -34.45 55.13
N GLU A 220 -22.80 -35.71 54.71
CA GLU A 220 -23.25 -36.16 53.39
C GLU A 220 -24.65 -35.61 53.02
N ALA A 221 -24.85 -35.17 51.77
CA ALA A 221 -26.08 -35.44 50.98
C ALA A 221 -26.08 -34.76 49.59
N GLU A 222 -26.50 -35.55 48.60
CA GLU A 222 -27.24 -35.18 47.37
C GLU A 222 -26.68 -34.12 46.41
N SER A 223 -26.22 -34.64 45.25
CA SER A 223 -25.99 -33.90 44.02
C SER A 223 -27.29 -33.34 43.41
N LYS A 224 -27.64 -32.10 43.77
CA LYS A 224 -28.60 -31.30 43.00
C LYS A 224 -27.88 -30.55 41.87
N GLN A 225 -28.20 -30.95 40.65
CA GLN A 225 -27.83 -30.32 39.39
C GLN A 225 -28.39 -28.88 39.35
N VAL A 226 -27.56 -27.89 39.65
CA VAL A 226 -27.90 -26.47 39.49
C VAL A 226 -27.66 -26.07 38.03
N VAL A 227 -28.75 -25.78 37.32
CA VAL A 227 -28.71 -25.18 35.98
C VAL A 227 -28.14 -23.76 36.13
N PRO A 228 -27.14 -23.33 35.33
CA PRO A 228 -26.54 -22.01 35.49
C PRO A 228 -27.57 -20.94 35.11
N LEU A 229 -27.99 -20.16 36.10
CA LEU A 229 -28.86 -19.01 35.91
C LEU A 229 -28.04 -17.88 35.25
N VAL A 230 -28.12 -17.75 33.93
CA VAL A 230 -27.61 -16.58 33.20
C VAL A 230 -28.56 -15.41 33.47
N ALA A 231 -28.25 -14.60 34.47
CA ALA A 231 -28.87 -13.29 34.68
C ALA A 231 -27.95 -12.35 35.46
N GLN A 232 -26.83 -11.95 34.86
CA GLN A 232 -26.27 -10.63 35.16
C GLN A 232 -26.65 -9.72 33.99
N LEU A 233 -27.72 -8.95 34.18
CA LEU A 233 -28.02 -7.79 33.35
C LEU A 233 -26.79 -6.87 33.41
N PRO A 234 -26.25 -6.41 32.25
CA PRO A 234 -25.12 -5.50 32.27
C PRO A 234 -25.50 -4.27 33.09
N ASN A 235 -24.70 -3.97 34.12
CA ASN A 235 -24.83 -2.73 34.89
C ASN A 235 -24.75 -1.56 33.91
N VAL A 236 -25.90 -0.96 33.61
CA VAL A 236 -25.98 0.29 32.87
C VAL A 236 -25.27 1.33 33.74
N ALA A 237 -24.05 1.68 33.36
CA ALA A 237 -23.27 2.69 34.05
C ALA A 237 -24.12 3.96 34.16
N ARG A 238 -24.40 4.40 35.40
CA ARG A 238 -25.12 5.65 35.63
C ARG A 238 -24.31 6.78 34.97
N PRO A 239 -24.94 7.64 34.16
CA PRO A 239 -24.23 8.74 33.51
C PRO A 239 -23.56 9.61 34.59
N ASN A 240 -22.26 9.86 34.41
CA ASN A 240 -21.47 10.64 35.34
C ASN A 240 -22.02 12.08 35.37
N PRO A 241 -22.52 12.58 36.51
CA PRO A 241 -23.13 13.91 36.61
C PRO A 241 -22.16 15.07 36.37
N SER A 242 -20.86 14.79 36.16
CA SER A 242 -19.84 15.77 35.76
C SER A 242 -19.67 15.93 34.25
N LEU A 243 -20.41 15.17 33.42
CA LEU A 243 -20.39 15.37 31.96
C LEU A 243 -21.07 16.71 31.62
N ALA A 244 -20.35 17.55 30.86
CA ALA A 244 -20.86 18.82 30.37
C ALA A 244 -22.23 18.64 29.71
N ALA A 245 -23.14 19.60 29.93
CA ALA A 245 -24.46 19.59 29.31
C ALA A 245 -24.31 19.43 27.78
N PRO A 246 -25.11 18.56 27.13
CA PRO A 246 -25.01 18.36 25.69
C PRO A 246 -25.17 19.70 24.97
N LEU A 247 -24.29 19.96 23.99
CA LEU A 247 -24.32 21.20 23.21
C LEU A 247 -25.73 21.46 22.65
N PRO A 248 -26.21 22.71 22.69
CA PRO A 248 -27.52 23.04 22.14
C PRO A 248 -27.56 22.67 20.66
N ARG A 249 -28.58 21.90 20.29
CA ARG A 249 -28.79 21.45 18.92
C ARG A 249 -29.13 22.65 18.04
N THR A 250 -28.49 22.71 16.88
CA THR A 250 -28.60 23.82 15.94
C THR A 250 -29.16 23.30 14.61
N PRO A 251 -30.12 24.02 13.98
CA PRO A 251 -30.69 23.60 12.70
C PRO A 251 -29.60 23.37 11.64
N ALA A 252 -29.72 22.28 10.90
CA ALA A 252 -28.74 21.85 9.90
C ALA A 252 -28.21 22.98 9.00
N ARG A 253 -29.10 23.79 8.42
CA ARG A 253 -28.73 24.91 7.53
C ARG A 253 -27.73 25.90 8.14
N VAL A 254 -27.80 26.13 9.45
CA VAL A 254 -26.94 27.11 10.14
C VAL A 254 -25.56 26.51 10.34
N VAL A 255 -25.50 25.28 10.84
CA VAL A 255 -24.23 24.56 11.06
C VAL A 255 -23.54 24.26 9.72
N ASP A 256 -24.31 23.89 8.69
CA ASP A 256 -23.79 23.60 7.36
C ASP A 256 -23.20 24.88 6.71
N ALA A 257 -23.82 26.05 6.89
CA ALA A 257 -23.28 27.33 6.39
C ALA A 257 -22.03 27.80 7.14
N GLU A 258 -21.86 27.43 8.42
CA GLU A 258 -20.64 27.73 9.18
C GLU A 258 -19.46 26.88 8.74
N VAL A 259 -19.69 25.59 8.47
CA VAL A 259 -18.62 24.62 8.18
C VAL A 259 -18.30 24.53 6.68
N CYS A 260 -19.29 24.70 5.80
CA CYS A 260 -19.14 24.68 4.34
C CYS A 260 -19.68 25.98 3.72
N PRO A 261 -19.12 27.15 4.04
CA PRO A 261 -19.62 28.44 3.55
C PRO A 261 -19.64 28.53 2.01
N GLU A 262 -18.74 27.85 1.33
CA GLU A 262 -18.65 27.79 -0.14
C GLU A 262 -19.86 27.14 -0.81
N ARG A 263 -20.69 26.40 -0.05
CA ARG A 263 -21.88 25.70 -0.57
C ARG A 263 -23.13 26.57 -0.61
N ASN A 264 -23.06 27.85 -0.22
CA ASN A 264 -24.13 28.84 -0.36
C ASN A 264 -25.50 28.39 0.20
N GLY A 265 -25.51 27.66 1.32
CA GLY A 265 -26.72 27.17 1.98
C GLY A 265 -27.15 25.75 1.60
N GLU A 266 -26.46 25.12 0.65
CA GLU A 266 -26.61 23.68 0.40
C GLU A 266 -26.05 22.86 1.56
N PRO A 267 -26.62 21.66 1.86
CA PRO A 267 -26.12 20.81 2.94
C PRO A 267 -24.65 20.44 2.75
N CYS A 268 -23.89 20.43 3.85
CA CYS A 268 -22.53 19.91 3.84
C CYS A 268 -22.52 18.42 3.44
N GLU A 269 -21.63 18.07 2.53
CA GLU A 269 -21.38 16.67 2.16
C GLU A 269 -19.90 16.34 2.28
N PHE A 270 -19.63 15.22 2.95
CA PHE A 270 -18.29 14.81 3.32
C PHE A 270 -17.91 13.46 2.74
N LEU A 271 -16.60 13.28 2.54
CA LEU A 271 -15.96 12.00 2.27
C LEU A 271 -14.92 11.73 3.37
N LEU A 272 -15.16 10.78 4.25
CA LEU A 272 -14.28 10.42 5.36
C LEU A 272 -13.38 9.24 5.00
N ALA A 273 -12.07 9.41 5.08
CA ALA A 273 -11.08 8.36 4.85
C ALA A 273 -10.90 7.44 6.08
N ALA A 274 -11.92 6.67 6.46
CA ALA A 274 -11.95 5.97 7.74
C ALA A 274 -10.90 4.87 7.94
N TRP A 275 -10.59 4.08 6.91
CA TRP A 275 -9.58 3.03 7.03
C TRP A 275 -8.69 2.93 5.80
N LEU A 276 -7.39 3.12 6.00
CA LEU A 276 -6.37 2.97 4.95
C LEU A 276 -5.51 1.75 5.25
N GLY A 277 -5.57 0.74 4.37
CA GLY A 277 -4.89 -0.55 4.60
C GLY A 277 -3.35 -0.51 4.55
N GLU A 278 -2.76 0.57 4.06
CA GLU A 278 -1.31 0.73 3.87
C GLU A 278 -0.65 1.51 5.02
N GLN A 279 0.68 1.48 5.10
CA GLN A 279 1.45 2.30 6.06
C GLN A 279 1.56 3.75 5.57
N GLU A 280 1.88 4.66 6.48
CA GLU A 280 2.02 6.11 6.34
C GLU A 280 2.43 6.54 4.92
N THR A 281 3.56 6.04 4.43
CA THR A 281 4.19 6.47 3.18
C THR A 281 3.31 6.22 1.94
N LYS A 282 2.59 5.10 1.92
CA LYS A 282 1.64 4.76 0.84
C LYS A 282 0.22 5.27 1.14
N ALA A 283 -0.13 5.38 2.41
CA ALA A 283 -1.42 5.92 2.84
C ALA A 283 -1.59 7.38 2.38
N GLN A 284 -0.50 8.17 2.27
CA GLN A 284 -0.54 9.50 1.63
C GLN A 284 -1.14 9.46 0.21
N THR A 285 -0.69 8.51 -0.62
CA THR A 285 -1.25 8.33 -1.98
C THR A 285 -2.73 7.95 -1.92
N HIS A 286 -3.15 7.14 -0.94
CA HIS A 286 -4.55 6.76 -0.78
C HIS A 286 -5.42 7.95 -0.37
N ILE A 287 -4.95 8.80 0.55
CA ILE A 287 -5.64 10.05 0.92
C ILE A 287 -5.76 10.96 -0.30
N TYR A 288 -4.69 11.12 -1.08
CA TYR A 288 -4.76 11.91 -2.30
C TYR A 288 -5.79 11.35 -3.30
N GLN A 289 -5.87 10.03 -3.47
CA GLN A 289 -6.89 9.40 -4.32
C GLN A 289 -8.31 9.62 -3.80
N LEU A 290 -8.51 9.59 -2.48
CA LEU A 290 -9.79 9.92 -1.87
C LEU A 290 -10.11 11.42 -1.95
N GLY A 291 -9.10 12.29 -1.95
CA GLY A 291 -9.26 13.73 -2.21
C GLY A 291 -9.68 14.00 -3.65
N LEU A 292 -9.07 13.33 -4.63
CA LEU A 292 -9.54 13.37 -6.02
C LEU A 292 -10.99 12.88 -6.15
N LEU A 293 -11.36 11.83 -5.42
CA LEU A 293 -12.73 11.34 -5.40
C LEU A 293 -13.68 12.34 -4.73
N ALA A 294 -13.25 13.01 -3.65
CA ALA A 294 -14.03 14.05 -2.98
C ALA A 294 -14.29 15.23 -3.93
N VAL A 295 -13.26 15.71 -4.62
CA VAL A 295 -13.39 16.74 -5.67
C VAL A 295 -14.37 16.29 -6.76
N ALA A 296 -14.19 15.08 -7.29
CA ALA A 296 -15.07 14.52 -8.32
C ALA A 296 -16.52 14.34 -7.85
N LEU A 297 -16.78 14.21 -6.55
CA LEU A 297 -18.12 14.09 -5.98
C LEU A 297 -18.67 15.43 -5.44
N ASN A 298 -17.92 16.53 -5.58
CA ASN A 298 -18.21 17.82 -4.96
C ASN A 298 -18.43 17.74 -3.44
N ARG A 299 -17.50 17.04 -2.75
CA ARG A 299 -17.51 16.81 -1.30
C ARG A 299 -16.22 17.32 -0.67
N THR A 300 -16.31 17.69 0.60
CA THR A 300 -15.14 18.03 1.42
C THR A 300 -14.51 16.75 1.97
N LEU A 301 -13.20 16.59 1.81
CA LEU A 301 -12.48 15.44 2.34
C LEU A 301 -12.33 15.58 3.86
N VAL A 302 -12.61 14.53 4.61
CA VAL A 302 -12.30 14.46 6.04
C VAL A 302 -11.10 13.54 6.22
N VAL A 303 -9.99 14.13 6.68
CA VAL A 303 -8.76 13.38 6.93
C VAL A 303 -8.87 12.55 8.22
N PRO A 304 -8.32 11.33 8.24
CA PRO A 304 -8.39 10.49 9.42
C PRO A 304 -7.31 10.87 10.43
N ASN A 305 -7.51 10.40 11.65
CA ASN A 305 -6.45 10.40 12.66
C ASN A 305 -5.26 9.50 12.26
N VAL A 306 -4.09 9.78 12.83
CA VAL A 306 -2.81 9.12 12.59
C VAL A 306 -2.31 8.43 13.85
N GLY A 307 -1.54 7.37 13.66
CA GLY A 307 -0.83 6.72 14.76
C GLY A 307 -0.23 5.37 14.35
N ARG A 308 0.92 5.03 14.95
CA ARG A 308 1.71 3.81 14.68
C ARG A 308 1.95 3.59 13.17
N SER A 309 2.27 4.66 12.44
CA SER A 309 2.47 4.66 10.99
C SER A 309 1.21 4.23 10.20
N ARG A 310 0.02 4.42 10.76
CA ARG A 310 -1.27 4.10 10.14
C ARG A 310 -2.21 5.30 10.20
N LEU A 311 -3.18 5.30 9.29
CA LEU A 311 -4.16 6.35 9.13
C LEU A 311 -5.55 5.71 9.19
N THR A 312 -6.28 6.02 10.26
CA THR A 312 -7.61 5.47 10.54
C THR A 312 -8.34 6.38 11.52
N THR A 313 -9.66 6.40 11.41
CA THR A 313 -10.53 7.12 12.35
C THR A 313 -10.45 6.64 13.79
N CYS A 314 -9.90 5.44 14.01
CA CYS A 314 -9.71 4.89 15.35
C CYS A 314 -8.47 5.42 16.07
N ASN A 315 -7.51 6.00 15.35
CA ASN A 315 -6.26 6.46 15.95
C ASN A 315 -6.48 7.67 16.88
N PRO A 316 -5.57 7.90 17.85
CA PRO A 316 -5.75 8.92 18.88
C PRO A 316 -5.31 10.32 18.45
N SER A 317 -4.37 10.44 17.51
CA SER A 317 -3.76 11.72 17.14
C SER A 317 -4.37 12.29 15.86
N PRO A 318 -4.63 13.60 15.79
CA PRO A 318 -5.21 14.22 14.60
C PRO A 318 -4.23 14.17 13.41
N PHE A 319 -4.73 14.37 12.19
CA PHE A 319 -3.91 14.28 10.96
C PHE A 319 -2.68 15.19 10.98
N ASP A 320 -2.85 16.40 11.51
CA ASP A 320 -1.82 17.42 11.67
C ASP A 320 -0.77 17.09 12.74
N PHE A 321 -0.96 15.99 13.48
CA PHE A 321 0.10 15.41 14.31
C PHE A 321 1.24 14.87 13.45
N TYR A 322 0.98 14.29 12.27
CA TYR A 322 2.05 13.82 11.38
C TYR A 322 2.41 14.82 10.30
N TYR A 323 1.42 15.51 9.73
CA TYR A 323 1.58 16.32 8.51
C TYR A 323 1.27 17.79 8.76
N SER A 324 1.66 18.66 7.84
CA SER A 324 1.21 20.05 7.87
C SER A 324 -0.30 20.15 7.65
N LYS A 325 -0.95 21.08 8.34
CA LYS A 325 -2.40 21.36 8.21
C LYS A 325 -2.83 21.69 6.78
N ASP A 326 -1.94 22.35 6.04
CA ASP A 326 -2.17 22.80 4.65
C ASP A 326 -1.71 21.78 3.59
N ALA A 327 -1.34 20.55 3.98
CA ALA A 327 -0.79 19.56 3.06
C ALA A 327 -1.72 19.25 1.87
N LEU A 328 -3.04 19.26 2.07
CA LEU A 328 -4.04 18.99 1.04
C LEU A 328 -4.49 20.25 0.29
N SER A 329 -4.58 21.40 0.97
CA SER A 329 -4.93 22.66 0.32
C SER A 329 -3.85 23.10 -0.68
N ARG A 330 -2.56 22.82 -0.41
CA ARG A 330 -1.47 22.99 -1.39
C ARG A 330 -1.66 22.18 -2.68
N LEU A 331 -2.48 21.13 -2.65
CA LEU A 331 -2.83 20.31 -3.81
C LEU A 331 -4.16 20.71 -4.43
N GLY A 332 -4.85 21.76 -3.93
CA GLY A 332 -6.18 22.15 -4.39
C GLY A 332 -7.29 21.21 -3.91
N ILE A 333 -7.10 20.53 -2.77
CA ILE A 333 -8.10 19.61 -2.19
C ILE A 333 -8.61 20.21 -0.89
N SER A 334 -9.91 20.57 -0.86
CA SER A 334 -10.59 21.01 0.37
C SER A 334 -10.70 19.87 1.36
N ALA A 335 -10.19 20.09 2.58
CA ALA A 335 -10.19 19.08 3.63
C ALA A 335 -10.37 19.67 5.03
N ILE A 336 -11.02 18.90 5.90
CA ILE A 336 -11.20 19.19 7.33
C ILE A 336 -10.71 18.03 8.20
N GLY A 337 -10.41 18.31 9.47
CA GLY A 337 -10.02 17.29 10.44
C GLY A 337 -11.19 16.39 10.88
N GLN A 338 -10.89 15.19 11.37
CA GLN A 338 -11.91 14.31 11.95
C GLN A 338 -12.63 14.94 13.15
N THR A 339 -11.93 15.71 13.99
CA THR A 339 -12.52 16.43 15.12
C THR A 339 -13.58 17.43 14.67
N GLU A 340 -13.30 18.20 13.61
CA GLU A 340 -14.23 19.18 13.03
C GLU A 340 -15.50 18.49 12.49
N LEU A 341 -15.36 17.33 11.85
CA LEU A 341 -16.52 16.52 11.42
C LEU A 341 -17.37 16.07 12.63
N ILE A 342 -16.74 15.62 13.72
CA ILE A 342 -17.44 15.16 14.92
C ILE A 342 -18.21 16.32 15.56
N GLU A 343 -17.57 17.48 15.73
CA GLU A 343 -18.20 18.69 16.27
C GLU A 343 -19.36 19.18 15.39
N TRP A 344 -19.20 19.15 14.07
CA TRP A 344 -20.27 19.43 13.11
C TRP A 344 -21.45 18.47 13.31
N ALA A 345 -21.20 17.15 13.33
CA ALA A 345 -22.25 16.15 13.49
C ALA A 345 -22.94 16.24 14.85
N GLU A 346 -22.21 16.62 15.90
CA GLU A 346 -22.75 16.75 17.24
C GLU A 346 -23.74 17.91 17.39
N ARG A 347 -23.44 19.05 16.78
CA ARG A 347 -24.28 20.25 16.83
C ARG A 347 -25.50 20.17 15.91
N ARG A 348 -25.42 19.41 14.82
CA ARG A 348 -26.42 19.38 13.75
C ARG A 348 -27.75 18.72 14.17
N ASP A 349 -28.85 19.30 13.71
CA ASP A 349 -30.20 18.74 13.82
C ASP A 349 -30.99 18.90 12.49
N PRO A 350 -31.46 17.80 11.87
CA PRO A 350 -31.29 16.40 12.29
C PRO A 350 -29.82 15.93 12.21
N PRO A 351 -29.46 14.82 12.87
CA PRO A 351 -28.14 14.22 12.73
C PRO A 351 -27.81 13.94 11.24
N PRO A 352 -26.55 14.06 10.83
CA PRO A 352 -26.15 13.74 9.47
C PRO A 352 -26.20 12.23 9.21
N THR A 353 -26.61 11.85 8.00
CA THR A 353 -26.63 10.45 7.58
C THR A 353 -25.28 10.00 7.03
N GLY A 354 -24.95 8.73 7.22
CA GLY A 354 -23.68 8.12 6.79
C GLY A 354 -23.87 6.84 5.99
N GLN A 355 -22.99 6.62 5.01
CA GLN A 355 -22.91 5.35 4.28
C GLN A 355 -21.47 4.86 4.21
N VAL A 356 -21.25 3.59 4.52
CA VAL A 356 -19.94 2.95 4.37
C VAL A 356 -19.70 2.49 2.94
N VAL A 357 -18.53 2.82 2.39
CA VAL A 357 -18.06 2.41 1.08
C VAL A 357 -16.71 1.70 1.21
N SER A 358 -16.59 0.50 0.66
CA SER A 358 -15.36 -0.29 0.66
C SER A 358 -14.84 -0.49 -0.76
N LEU A 359 -13.58 -0.09 -0.99
CA LEU A 359 -12.85 -0.36 -2.23
C LEU A 359 -11.82 -1.46 -1.97
N VAL A 360 -12.12 -2.68 -2.42
CA VAL A 360 -11.34 -3.87 -2.05
C VAL A 360 -10.90 -4.68 -3.27
N THR A 361 -9.69 -5.24 -3.20
CA THR A 361 -9.19 -6.17 -4.24
C THR A 361 -9.39 -7.63 -3.87
N SER A 362 -9.60 -7.95 -2.58
CA SER A 362 -9.78 -9.31 -2.09
C SER A 362 -11.25 -9.71 -2.14
N GLY A 363 -11.59 -10.65 -3.01
CA GLY A 363 -12.94 -11.19 -3.16
C GLY A 363 -12.99 -12.27 -4.24
N PRO A 364 -14.19 -12.81 -4.56
CA PRO A 364 -14.39 -13.63 -5.75
C PRO A 364 -13.83 -12.90 -6.98
N THR A 365 -13.23 -13.64 -7.91
CA THR A 365 -12.73 -13.04 -9.15
C THR A 365 -13.92 -12.54 -9.96
N TYR A 366 -14.11 -11.21 -10.00
CA TYR A 366 -15.12 -10.55 -10.82
C TYR A 366 -14.45 -10.03 -12.11
N PRO A 367 -14.59 -10.72 -13.26
CA PRO A 367 -13.86 -10.33 -14.47
C PRO A 367 -14.15 -8.89 -14.90
N LYS A 368 -15.41 -8.44 -14.73
CA LYS A 368 -15.88 -7.09 -15.07
C LYS A 368 -15.96 -6.13 -13.87
N GLY A 369 -15.51 -6.54 -12.69
CA GLY A 369 -15.80 -5.84 -11.44
C GLY A 369 -17.22 -6.09 -10.95
N ALA A 370 -17.54 -5.62 -9.76
CA ALA A 370 -18.85 -5.82 -9.14
C ALA A 370 -19.14 -4.75 -8.08
N ILE A 371 -20.42 -4.51 -7.83
CA ILE A 371 -20.92 -3.74 -6.70
C ILE A 371 -21.77 -4.68 -5.85
N GLU A 372 -21.45 -4.77 -4.57
CA GLU A 372 -22.22 -5.53 -3.58
C GLU A 372 -22.85 -4.56 -2.57
N ILE A 373 -24.17 -4.70 -2.38
CA ILE A 373 -24.92 -4.02 -1.33
C ILE A 373 -25.17 -5.03 -0.22
N ASP A 374 -24.60 -4.77 0.95
CA ASP A 374 -24.68 -5.68 2.09
C ASP A 374 -25.69 -5.16 3.13
N SER A 375 -26.97 -5.45 2.90
CA SER A 375 -28.04 -5.05 3.80
C SER A 375 -28.04 -5.78 5.14
N ALA A 376 -27.25 -6.84 5.30
CA ALA A 376 -27.17 -7.61 6.54
C ALA A 376 -26.00 -7.19 7.44
N SER A 377 -24.96 -6.60 6.86
CA SER A 377 -23.83 -6.10 7.63
C SER A 377 -24.21 -4.95 8.55
N ASP A 378 -23.58 -4.95 9.73
CA ASP A 378 -23.53 -3.80 10.61
C ASP A 378 -22.78 -2.68 9.88
N PRO A 379 -23.45 -1.54 9.62
CA PRO A 379 -22.87 -0.47 8.83
C PRO A 379 -21.73 0.26 9.54
N LEU A 380 -21.42 -0.08 10.79
CA LEU A 380 -20.29 0.50 11.54
C LEU A 380 -19.00 -0.33 11.43
N ASN A 381 -19.09 -1.54 10.87
CA ASN A 381 -17.94 -2.40 10.63
C ASN A 381 -17.52 -2.35 9.16
N VAL A 382 -16.24 -2.61 8.91
CA VAL A 382 -15.77 -2.81 7.53
C VAL A 382 -16.42 -4.07 6.96
N PRO A 383 -17.15 -3.97 5.83
CA PRO A 383 -17.68 -5.14 5.12
C PRO A 383 -16.61 -6.21 4.91
N ASN A 384 -16.96 -7.48 5.13
CA ASN A 384 -16.07 -8.64 5.07
C ASN A 384 -14.93 -8.69 6.11
N LYS A 385 -14.80 -7.70 7.01
CA LYS A 385 -13.79 -7.65 8.07
C LYS A 385 -14.41 -7.14 9.38
N PRO A 386 -15.27 -7.94 10.04
CA PRO A 386 -16.04 -7.50 11.22
C PRO A 386 -15.17 -7.12 12.42
N SER A 387 -13.89 -7.52 12.45
CA SER A 387 -12.94 -7.09 13.47
C SER A 387 -12.44 -5.65 13.30
N ARG A 388 -12.73 -5.01 12.16
CA ARG A 388 -12.33 -3.63 11.88
C ARG A 388 -13.51 -2.69 12.10
N ASN A 389 -13.51 -2.04 13.26
CA ASN A 389 -14.42 -0.96 13.59
C ASN A 389 -13.93 0.34 12.92
N MET A 390 -14.86 1.19 12.49
CA MET A 390 -14.56 2.53 11.97
C MET A 390 -14.49 3.60 13.06
N CYS A 391 -14.75 3.28 14.32
CA CYS A 391 -14.73 4.22 15.45
C CYS A 391 -15.60 5.47 15.23
N MET A 392 -16.69 5.33 14.47
CA MET A 392 -17.69 6.39 14.23
C MET A 392 -19.00 6.12 14.96
N ARG A 393 -19.04 5.13 15.85
CA ARG A 393 -20.23 4.79 16.64
C ARG A 393 -20.45 5.80 17.76
N SER A 394 -21.71 6.11 18.06
CA SER A 394 -22.11 6.78 19.30
C SER A 394 -21.48 6.09 20.53
N PRO A 395 -20.92 6.83 21.50
CA PRO A 395 -21.02 8.29 21.67
C PRO A 395 -19.94 9.10 20.93
N ARG A 396 -19.05 8.48 20.14
CA ARG A 396 -17.91 9.18 19.53
C ARG A 396 -18.29 10.10 18.36
N SER A 397 -19.43 9.83 17.72
CA SER A 397 -20.00 10.67 16.66
C SER A 397 -21.52 10.48 16.62
N ARG A 398 -22.24 11.50 16.13
CA ARG A 398 -23.68 11.48 15.87
C ARG A 398 -24.03 11.22 14.39
N VAL A 399 -23.11 10.70 13.58
CA VAL A 399 -23.42 10.27 12.21
C VAL A 399 -24.29 9.01 12.24
N GLU A 400 -25.46 9.06 11.59
CA GLU A 400 -26.44 7.98 11.56
C GLU A 400 -26.26 7.08 10.34
N PHE A 401 -25.93 5.81 10.56
CA PHE A 401 -25.66 4.84 9.50
C PHE A 401 -26.84 3.89 9.22
N ALA A 402 -27.95 4.06 9.93
CA ALA A 402 -29.11 3.16 9.83
C ALA A 402 -29.83 3.27 8.47
N ASP A 403 -29.69 4.41 7.79
CA ASP A 403 -30.45 4.74 6.58
C ASP A 403 -29.87 4.13 5.31
N TYR A 404 -28.61 3.68 5.35
CA TYR A 404 -27.90 3.18 4.17
C TYR A 404 -27.19 1.85 4.45
N SER A 405 -27.38 0.88 3.56
CA SER A 405 -26.60 -0.34 3.52
C SER A 405 -25.16 -0.07 3.04
N PRO A 406 -24.15 -0.72 3.64
CA PRO A 406 -22.78 -0.66 3.15
C PRO A 406 -22.64 -1.09 1.68
N LEU A 407 -21.78 -0.37 0.98
CA LEU A 407 -21.42 -0.63 -0.41
C LEU A 407 -20.00 -1.19 -0.48
N THR A 408 -19.81 -2.27 -1.25
CA THR A 408 -18.48 -2.77 -1.60
C THR A 408 -18.31 -2.76 -3.11
N ILE A 409 -17.25 -2.09 -3.59
CA ILE A 409 -16.93 -1.98 -5.01
C ILE A 409 -15.63 -2.75 -5.29
N TYR A 410 -15.72 -3.70 -6.21
CA TYR A 410 -14.62 -4.56 -6.64
C TYR A 410 -14.13 -4.14 -8.02
N PRO A 411 -12.81 -3.93 -8.20
CA PRO A 411 -12.28 -3.58 -9.50
C PRO A 411 -12.33 -4.76 -10.48
N PRO A 412 -12.39 -4.48 -11.79
CA PRO A 412 -12.23 -5.50 -12.82
C PRO A 412 -10.90 -6.26 -12.72
N MET A 413 -10.89 -7.50 -13.18
CA MET A 413 -9.67 -8.31 -13.19
C MET A 413 -8.60 -7.64 -14.07
N GLY A 414 -7.41 -7.43 -13.50
CA GLY A 414 -6.32 -6.79 -14.22
C GLY A 414 -6.46 -5.27 -14.39
N TYR A 415 -7.38 -4.60 -13.69
CA TYR A 415 -7.53 -3.14 -13.75
C TYR A 415 -6.20 -2.38 -13.54
N HIS A 416 -5.29 -2.94 -12.73
CA HIS A 416 -4.01 -2.34 -12.39
C HIS A 416 -2.96 -2.41 -13.51
N LYS A 417 -3.15 -3.28 -14.51
CA LYS A 417 -2.14 -3.57 -15.54
C LYS A 417 -1.81 -2.36 -16.42
N THR A 418 -2.79 -1.51 -16.70
CA THR A 418 -2.61 -0.30 -17.53
C THR A 418 -3.18 0.91 -16.83
N GLU A 419 -2.64 2.09 -17.11
CA GLU A 419 -3.21 3.33 -16.57
C GLU A 419 -4.64 3.58 -17.04
N LYS A 420 -4.91 3.35 -18.34
CA LYS A 420 -6.25 3.48 -18.92
C LYS A 420 -7.29 2.64 -18.17
N SER A 421 -6.97 1.38 -17.85
CA SER A 421 -7.89 0.51 -17.10
C SER A 421 -8.07 0.95 -15.64
N ARG A 422 -7.06 1.58 -15.03
CA ARG A 422 -7.18 2.17 -13.69
C ARG A 422 -8.10 3.40 -13.69
N MET A 423 -7.90 4.32 -14.64
CA MET A 423 -8.71 5.51 -14.78
C MET A 423 -10.18 5.16 -15.09
N ALA A 424 -10.42 4.23 -16.03
CA ALA A 424 -11.77 3.77 -16.34
C ALA A 424 -12.48 3.13 -15.13
N PHE A 425 -11.73 2.43 -14.27
CA PHE A 425 -12.28 1.94 -13.01
C PHE A 425 -12.63 3.10 -12.06
N GLY A 426 -11.76 4.10 -11.92
CA GLY A 426 -12.05 5.30 -11.12
C GLY A 426 -13.30 6.06 -11.60
N GLU A 427 -13.47 6.26 -12.91
CA GLU A 427 -14.67 6.83 -13.51
C GLU A 427 -15.93 6.02 -13.15
N SER A 428 -15.83 4.69 -13.21
CA SER A 428 -16.94 3.82 -12.84
C SER A 428 -17.28 3.88 -11.36
N VAL A 429 -16.29 4.08 -10.47
CA VAL A 429 -16.53 4.35 -9.03
C VAL A 429 -17.31 5.65 -8.86
N ILE A 430 -16.90 6.75 -9.52
CA ILE A 430 -17.59 8.04 -9.44
C ILE A 430 -19.03 7.92 -9.92
N ASN A 431 -19.24 7.31 -11.09
CA ASN A 431 -20.57 7.08 -11.66
C ASN A 431 -21.45 6.21 -10.76
N THR A 432 -20.87 5.20 -10.11
CA THR A 432 -21.59 4.34 -9.15
C THR A 432 -22.08 5.14 -7.96
N LEU A 433 -21.24 5.99 -7.39
CA LEU A 433 -21.58 6.80 -6.21
C LEU A 433 -22.53 7.96 -6.50
N ARG A 434 -22.57 8.43 -7.76
CA ARG A 434 -23.57 9.41 -8.24
C ARG A 434 -24.88 8.76 -8.71
N SER A 435 -24.92 7.44 -8.86
CA SER A 435 -26.07 6.75 -9.44
C SER A 435 -27.24 6.71 -8.47
N GLU A 436 -28.34 7.38 -8.84
CA GLU A 436 -29.60 7.34 -8.10
C GLU A 436 -30.10 5.89 -7.93
N ALA A 437 -29.96 5.04 -8.95
CA ALA A 437 -30.39 3.65 -8.89
C ALA A 437 -29.60 2.82 -7.86
N VAL A 438 -28.28 3.04 -7.73
CA VAL A 438 -27.47 2.39 -6.69
C VAL A 438 -27.85 2.95 -5.33
N GLY A 439 -28.00 4.27 -5.26
CA GLY A 439 -28.47 5.01 -4.10
C GLY A 439 -29.76 4.46 -3.50
N GLN A 440 -30.84 4.45 -4.29
CA GLN A 440 -32.16 3.93 -3.93
C GLN A 440 -32.09 2.48 -3.45
N ARG A 441 -31.33 1.61 -4.12
CA ARG A 441 -31.17 0.20 -3.72
C ARG A 441 -30.39 0.03 -2.42
N SER A 442 -29.51 0.97 -2.11
CA SER A 442 -28.73 0.97 -0.87
C SER A 442 -29.46 1.66 0.29
N SER A 443 -30.49 2.45 0.01
CA SER A 443 -31.33 3.09 1.02
C SER A 443 -32.19 2.06 1.75
N ARG A 444 -32.17 2.09 3.08
CA ARG A 444 -33.03 1.30 3.97
C ARG A 444 -34.33 2.04 4.31
N VAL A 445 -34.36 3.35 4.07
CA VAL A 445 -35.53 4.22 4.27
C VAL A 445 -36.58 3.99 3.17
N SER A 446 -36.15 3.57 1.98
CA SER A 446 -36.98 3.36 0.79
C SER A 446 -37.97 2.17 0.86
N ALA A 447 -38.11 1.51 2.02
CA ALA A 447 -39.23 0.60 2.27
C ALA A 447 -40.57 1.34 2.28
N ASP A 448 -40.57 2.65 2.55
CA ASP A 448 -41.70 3.52 2.29
C ASP A 448 -41.68 3.97 0.83
N LEU A 449 -42.65 3.49 0.04
CA LEU A 449 -42.80 3.78 -1.40
C LEU A 449 -42.93 5.28 -1.73
N LYS A 450 -43.05 6.15 -0.72
CA LYS A 450 -43.21 7.61 -0.87
C LYS A 450 -41.98 8.41 -0.43
N ALA A 451 -40.98 7.80 0.20
CA ALA A 451 -39.80 8.53 0.64
C ALA A 451 -38.91 8.90 -0.55
N GLU A 452 -38.66 10.19 -0.75
CA GLU A 452 -37.72 10.67 -1.75
C GLU A 452 -36.29 10.24 -1.35
N TYR A 453 -35.57 9.65 -2.30
CA TYR A 453 -34.20 9.25 -2.08
C TYR A 453 -33.30 10.49 -1.89
N THR A 454 -32.51 10.48 -0.82
CA THR A 454 -31.49 11.51 -0.58
C THR A 454 -30.11 10.85 -0.61
N LEU A 455 -29.08 11.64 -0.92
CA LEU A 455 -27.69 11.19 -0.81
C LEU A 455 -27.26 11.23 0.65
N PRO A 456 -26.38 10.30 1.09
CA PRO A 456 -25.82 10.36 2.43
C PRO A 456 -24.96 11.61 2.61
N ASN A 457 -25.08 12.27 3.77
CA ASN A 457 -24.26 13.43 4.08
C ASN A 457 -22.77 13.05 4.19
N VAL A 458 -22.46 11.86 4.71
CA VAL A 458 -21.08 11.38 4.91
C VAL A 458 -20.85 10.04 4.20
N LEU A 459 -19.92 10.00 3.24
CA LEU A 459 -19.41 8.73 2.70
C LEU A 459 -18.17 8.31 3.47
N VAL A 460 -18.20 7.14 4.11
CA VAL A 460 -17.14 6.63 4.98
C VAL A 460 -16.37 5.51 4.28
N PHE A 461 -15.12 5.80 3.91
CA PHE A 461 -14.32 4.93 3.05
C PHE A 461 -13.39 3.98 3.81
N ASN A 462 -13.47 2.71 3.43
CA ASN A 462 -12.40 1.73 3.61
C ASN A 462 -11.69 1.55 2.26
N TYR A 463 -10.41 1.96 2.19
CA TYR A 463 -9.62 1.96 0.96
C TYR A 463 -8.48 0.93 1.03
N GLU A 464 -8.57 -0.11 0.20
CA GLU A 464 -7.57 -1.21 0.15
C GLU A 464 -6.97 -1.42 -1.24
N LEU A 465 -7.22 -0.51 -2.19
CA LEU A 465 -6.58 -0.59 -3.50
C LEU A 465 -5.10 -0.27 -3.38
N ARG A 466 -4.26 -0.98 -4.14
CA ARG A 466 -2.80 -0.76 -4.15
C ARG A 466 -2.35 0.24 -5.21
N TYR A 467 -3.21 0.52 -6.19
CA TYR A 467 -2.86 1.30 -7.37
C TYR A 467 -3.79 2.50 -7.49
N PRO A 468 -3.26 3.69 -7.85
CA PRO A 468 -4.08 4.87 -8.12
C PRO A 468 -5.13 4.57 -9.19
N MET A 469 -6.37 5.01 -8.96
CA MET A 469 -7.51 4.84 -9.86
C MET A 469 -8.01 6.16 -10.46
N LEU A 470 -7.56 7.30 -9.94
CA LEU A 470 -7.94 8.64 -10.39
C LEU A 470 -6.69 9.48 -10.71
N SER A 471 -6.86 10.40 -11.65
CA SER A 471 -5.93 11.49 -11.96
C SER A 471 -6.64 12.84 -11.76
N PRO A 472 -5.91 13.96 -11.62
CA PRO A 472 -6.50 15.30 -11.57
C PRO A 472 -7.46 15.59 -12.72
N ASN A 473 -7.08 15.18 -13.94
CA ASN A 473 -7.91 15.41 -15.14
C ASN A 473 -9.23 14.64 -15.08
N VAL A 474 -9.20 13.40 -14.59
CA VAL A 474 -10.43 12.62 -14.39
C VAL A 474 -11.29 13.25 -13.30
N ALA A 475 -10.72 13.70 -12.18
CA ALA A 475 -11.52 14.35 -11.14
C ALA A 475 -12.18 15.65 -11.64
N ALA A 476 -11.42 16.50 -12.33
CA ALA A 476 -11.88 17.77 -12.89
C ALA A 476 -12.96 17.60 -13.97
N SER A 477 -12.95 16.50 -14.74
CA SER A 477 -14.00 16.27 -15.75
C SER A 477 -15.39 16.01 -15.14
N PHE A 478 -15.46 15.54 -13.89
CA PHE A 478 -16.70 15.36 -13.15
C PHE A 478 -17.13 16.58 -12.33
N ASN A 479 -16.20 17.49 -12.04
CA ASN A 479 -16.45 18.74 -11.31
C ASN A 479 -15.57 19.87 -11.88
N PRO A 480 -15.96 20.46 -13.03
CA PRO A 480 -15.14 21.47 -13.70
C PRO A 480 -15.10 22.82 -12.97
N GLU A 481 -16.01 23.05 -12.02
CA GLU A 481 -16.05 24.26 -11.20
C GLU A 481 -15.10 24.21 -9.99
N ALA A 482 -14.57 23.02 -9.67
CA ALA A 482 -13.63 22.86 -8.58
C ALA A 482 -12.29 23.57 -8.85
N GLU A 483 -11.61 23.94 -7.76
CA GLU A 483 -10.22 24.39 -7.83
C GLU A 483 -9.34 23.36 -8.54
N LYS A 484 -8.35 23.86 -9.30
CA LYS A 484 -7.44 23.00 -10.05
C LYS A 484 -6.60 22.16 -9.09
N VAL A 485 -6.86 20.85 -9.09
CA VAL A 485 -6.08 19.89 -8.31
C VAL A 485 -4.70 19.69 -8.91
N GLY A 486 -3.66 19.83 -8.10
CA GLY A 486 -2.27 19.56 -8.47
C GLY A 486 -1.95 18.06 -8.58
N PRO A 487 -0.84 17.67 -9.24
CA PRO A 487 -0.39 16.28 -9.23
C PRO A 487 -0.02 15.83 -7.80
N PHE A 488 -0.04 14.51 -7.56
CA PHE A 488 0.36 13.97 -6.26
C PHE A 488 1.77 14.42 -5.88
N ARG A 489 1.90 14.94 -4.67
CA ARG A 489 3.16 15.18 -3.98
C ARG A 489 3.07 14.60 -2.58
N HIS A 490 4.20 14.22 -2.02
CA HIS A 490 4.25 13.77 -0.64
C HIS A 490 3.90 14.91 0.30
N PHE A 491 3.15 14.58 1.36
CA PHE A 491 2.68 15.58 2.29
C PHE A 491 3.85 16.08 3.15
N PRO A 492 4.04 17.40 3.29
CA PRO A 492 5.01 17.93 4.23
C PRO A 492 4.67 17.45 5.64
N TYR A 493 5.68 17.07 6.40
CA TYR A 493 5.51 16.69 7.79
C TYR A 493 5.15 17.90 8.66
N ALA A 494 4.54 17.66 9.81
CA ALA A 494 4.29 18.69 10.80
C ALA A 494 5.60 19.40 11.17
N GLU A 495 5.53 20.71 11.38
CA GLU A 495 6.69 21.58 11.60
C GLU A 495 7.56 21.09 12.76
N ILE A 496 6.93 20.73 13.87
CA ILE A 496 7.60 20.18 15.06
C ILE A 496 8.54 19.00 14.77
N TRP A 497 8.16 18.09 13.86
CA TRP A 497 8.98 16.93 13.51
C TRP A 497 10.07 17.29 12.52
N SER A 498 9.79 18.25 11.63
CA SER A 498 10.80 18.80 10.75
C SER A 498 11.88 19.53 11.54
N ASP A 499 11.50 20.31 12.56
CA ASP A 499 12.41 21.05 13.44
C ASP A 499 13.22 20.13 14.35
N TYR A 500 12.58 19.09 14.88
CA TYR A 500 13.28 18.08 15.65
C TYR A 500 14.30 17.32 14.80
N ALA A 501 13.94 16.93 13.58
CA ALA A 501 14.88 16.35 12.62
C ALA A 501 16.01 17.34 12.26
N ASN A 502 15.71 18.62 12.07
CA ASN A 502 16.73 19.66 11.83
C ASN A 502 17.73 19.76 12.99
N SER A 503 17.25 19.64 14.23
CA SER A 503 18.11 19.68 15.43
C SER A 503 19.07 18.48 15.49
N ILE A 504 18.62 17.30 15.07
CA ILE A 504 19.47 16.11 14.93
C ILE A 504 20.47 16.31 13.78
N VAL A 505 20.01 16.77 12.62
CA VAL A 505 20.86 17.02 11.44
C VAL A 505 21.98 18.02 11.76
N ALA A 506 21.70 19.08 12.52
CA ALA A 506 22.69 20.07 12.92
C ALA A 506 23.86 19.47 13.72
N ASN A 507 23.62 18.40 14.50
CA ASN A 507 24.65 17.69 15.25
C ASN A 507 25.40 16.65 14.40
N LEU A 508 24.80 16.18 13.31
CA LEU A 508 25.38 15.17 12.43
C LEU A 508 26.23 15.77 11.31
N SER A 509 25.85 16.94 10.80
CA SER A 509 26.41 17.53 9.58
C SER A 509 27.93 17.82 9.68
N PRO A 510 28.74 17.48 8.65
CA PRO A 510 28.36 16.69 7.47
C PRO A 510 28.35 15.17 7.73
N PHE A 511 27.37 14.46 7.17
CA PHE A 511 27.20 13.02 7.38
C PHE A 511 26.76 12.24 6.14
N ILE A 512 26.97 10.91 6.19
CA ILE A 512 26.40 9.96 5.23
C ILE A 512 25.14 9.36 5.84
N ALA A 513 23.98 9.52 5.21
CA ALA A 513 22.79 8.75 5.55
C ALA A 513 22.68 7.50 4.67
N ILE A 514 22.39 6.38 5.30
CA ILE A 514 22.10 5.10 4.64
C ILE A 514 20.65 4.76 4.94
N HIS A 515 19.87 4.42 3.90
CA HIS A 515 18.62 3.70 4.10
C HIS A 515 18.73 2.28 3.55
N TRP A 516 18.62 1.29 4.43
CA TRP A 516 18.72 -0.12 4.08
C TRP A 516 17.55 -0.94 4.66
N ARG A 517 16.58 -1.26 3.80
CA ARG A 517 15.44 -2.11 4.16
C ARG A 517 15.78 -3.59 3.95
N THR A 518 16.05 -4.30 5.03
CA THR A 518 16.54 -5.69 5.03
C THR A 518 15.44 -6.74 5.15
N GLU A 519 14.24 -6.39 5.59
CA GLU A 519 13.16 -7.36 5.86
C GLU A 519 12.70 -8.16 4.64
N THR A 520 12.95 -7.64 3.44
CA THR A 520 12.55 -8.30 2.18
C THR A 520 13.70 -9.01 1.47
N MET A 521 14.89 -9.02 2.07
CA MET A 521 16.08 -9.65 1.50
C MET A 521 16.21 -11.12 1.92
N LYS A 522 16.78 -11.93 1.02
CA LYS A 522 17.19 -13.29 1.39
C LYS A 522 18.40 -13.18 2.33
N PRO A 523 18.46 -13.95 3.43
CA PRO A 523 19.61 -13.93 4.35
C PRO A 523 20.96 -14.16 3.66
N ALA A 524 21.00 -15.01 2.62
CA ALA A 524 22.20 -15.27 1.82
C ALA A 524 22.77 -14.03 1.12
N ASN A 525 21.93 -13.03 0.82
CA ASN A 525 22.36 -11.80 0.15
C ASN A 525 22.80 -10.72 1.14
N LEU A 526 22.44 -10.82 2.43
CA LEU A 526 22.73 -9.77 3.41
C LEU A 526 24.24 -9.64 3.64
N ALA A 527 24.97 -10.74 3.77
CA ALA A 527 26.42 -10.71 3.99
C ALA A 527 27.20 -10.04 2.85
N PRO A 528 27.05 -10.44 1.57
CA PRO A 528 27.76 -9.76 0.48
C PRO A 528 27.32 -8.29 0.31
N CYS A 529 26.06 -7.96 0.61
CA CYS A 529 25.60 -6.57 0.62
C CYS A 529 26.22 -5.74 1.75
N ALA A 530 26.38 -6.31 2.95
CA ALA A 530 27.06 -5.64 4.06
C ALA A 530 28.52 -5.32 3.73
N ILE A 531 29.25 -6.28 3.14
CA ILE A 531 30.64 -6.09 2.69
C ILE A 531 30.71 -4.98 1.65
N SER A 532 29.83 -5.03 0.65
CA SER A 532 29.75 -4.00 -0.39
C SER A 532 29.45 -2.61 0.17
N LEU A 533 28.56 -2.53 1.18
CA LEU A 533 28.27 -1.28 1.87
C LEU A 533 29.51 -0.72 2.58
N VAL A 534 30.28 -1.54 3.30
CA VAL A 534 31.53 -1.10 3.93
C VAL A 534 32.53 -0.58 2.89
N HIS A 535 32.69 -1.29 1.76
CA HIS A 535 33.55 -0.83 0.67
C HIS A 535 33.08 0.50 0.08
N LYS A 536 31.76 0.67 -0.12
CA LYS A 536 31.21 1.92 -0.62
C LYS A 536 31.44 3.08 0.36
N LEU A 537 31.34 2.82 1.66
CA LEU A 537 31.63 3.83 2.69
C LEU A 537 33.12 4.20 2.73
N ALA A 538 34.03 3.25 2.50
CA ALA A 538 35.45 3.53 2.37
C ALA A 538 35.75 4.44 1.18
N GLU A 539 35.13 4.17 0.02
CA GLU A 539 35.22 5.01 -1.17
C GLU A 539 34.71 6.44 -0.89
N LEU A 540 33.54 6.56 -0.27
CA LEU A 540 32.94 7.85 0.07
C LEU A 540 33.77 8.62 1.10
N LYS A 541 34.37 7.95 2.08
CA LYS A 541 35.28 8.57 3.05
C LYS A 541 36.55 9.10 2.39
N ALA A 542 37.09 8.37 1.42
CA ALA A 542 38.24 8.83 0.65
C ALA A 542 37.89 10.05 -0.22
N GLN A 543 36.68 10.08 -0.80
CA GLN A 543 36.17 11.23 -1.57
C GLN A 543 35.83 12.44 -0.69
N HIS A 544 35.36 12.19 0.53
CA HIS A 544 34.90 13.22 1.46
C HIS A 544 35.54 13.07 2.86
N PRO A 545 36.83 13.45 3.02
CA PRO A 545 37.56 13.25 4.28
C PRO A 545 36.97 13.98 5.49
N SER A 546 36.18 15.03 5.28
CA SER A 546 35.54 15.82 6.34
C SER A 546 34.40 15.10 7.06
N ILE A 547 33.76 14.10 6.43
CA ILE A 547 32.67 13.34 7.04
C ILE A 547 33.21 12.45 8.15
N LYS A 548 32.57 12.51 9.33
CA LYS A 548 32.90 11.67 10.50
C LYS A 548 31.78 10.74 10.91
N THR A 549 30.57 10.96 10.42
CA THR A 549 29.37 10.29 10.91
C THR A 549 28.64 9.58 9.78
N VAL A 550 28.18 8.36 10.07
CA VAL A 550 27.30 7.56 9.23
C VAL A 550 26.02 7.31 9.99
N TYR A 551 24.91 7.82 9.48
CA TYR A 551 23.57 7.61 10.00
C TYR A 551 22.90 6.43 9.28
N LEU A 552 22.50 5.39 10.00
CA LEU A 552 21.87 4.20 9.42
C LEU A 552 20.38 4.14 9.77
N ALA A 553 19.53 4.38 8.77
CA ALA A 553 18.10 4.08 8.80
C ALA A 553 17.87 2.65 8.28
N THR A 554 17.48 1.74 9.17
CA THR A 554 17.27 0.32 8.86
C THR A 554 16.04 -0.22 9.58
N ASP A 555 15.39 -1.21 8.98
CA ASP A 555 14.29 -1.94 9.63
C ASP A 555 14.78 -3.00 10.62
N TYR A 556 16.08 -3.31 10.61
CA TYR A 556 16.73 -4.25 11.52
C TYR A 556 16.98 -3.59 12.89
N PRO A 557 16.67 -4.27 14.02
CA PRO A 557 16.93 -3.74 15.36
C PRO A 557 18.42 -3.81 15.68
N ILE A 558 19.20 -2.90 15.13
CA ILE A 558 20.67 -2.93 15.26
C ILE A 558 21.12 -2.63 16.69
N GLU A 559 20.31 -1.91 17.45
CA GLU A 559 20.53 -1.58 18.85
C GLU A 559 20.53 -2.82 19.75
N ASP A 560 19.85 -3.91 19.33
CA ASP A 560 19.92 -5.21 20.04
C ASP A 560 21.32 -5.81 20.06
N LEU A 561 22.18 -5.42 19.13
CA LEU A 561 23.53 -5.94 19.03
C LEU A 561 24.51 -5.24 19.98
N ASP A 562 24.16 -4.04 20.46
CA ASP A 562 25.00 -3.25 21.36
C ASP A 562 24.80 -3.63 22.84
N SER A 563 23.68 -4.27 23.20
CA SER A 563 23.34 -4.58 24.59
C SER A 563 23.52 -6.06 24.97
N THR A 564 24.03 -6.31 26.18
CA THR A 564 23.96 -7.60 26.87
C THR A 564 22.63 -7.78 27.63
N SER A 565 21.63 -6.92 27.40
CA SER A 565 20.39 -6.84 28.18
C SER A 565 19.12 -6.68 27.33
N LYS A 566 18.25 -7.70 27.43
CA LYS A 566 16.80 -7.79 27.12
C LYS A 566 16.24 -7.00 25.92
N ALA A 567 16.03 -7.74 24.83
CA ALA A 567 14.99 -7.61 23.80
C ALA A 567 14.49 -6.18 23.53
N SER A 568 15.16 -5.44 22.63
CA SER A 568 14.54 -4.26 22.03
C SER A 568 13.40 -4.67 21.10
N VAL A 569 12.46 -3.75 20.94
CA VAL A 569 11.29 -3.91 20.08
C VAL A 569 11.73 -3.64 18.64
N PRO A 570 11.45 -4.54 17.68
CA PRO A 570 11.88 -4.32 16.30
C PRO A 570 11.19 -3.10 15.66
N HIS A 571 11.97 -2.25 14.98
CA HIS A 571 11.53 -1.02 14.30
C HIS A 571 10.46 -1.25 13.20
N SER A 572 10.27 -2.49 12.76
CA SER A 572 9.17 -2.93 11.88
C SER A 572 8.39 -4.07 12.55
N GLY A 573 7.11 -3.83 12.84
CA GLY A 573 6.20 -4.86 13.36
C GLY A 573 6.00 -6.06 12.41
N THR A 574 6.40 -5.91 11.13
CA THR A 574 6.42 -7.03 10.17
C THR A 574 7.71 -7.83 10.33
N TYR A 575 8.84 -7.17 10.54
CA TYR A 575 10.15 -7.82 10.54
C TYR A 575 10.45 -8.57 11.83
N ALA A 576 9.88 -8.15 12.97
CA ALA A 576 10.02 -8.82 14.27
C ALA A 576 9.84 -10.35 14.22
N LYS A 577 8.96 -10.84 13.34
CA LYS A 577 8.63 -12.27 13.20
C LYS A 577 9.59 -13.04 12.29
N PHE A 578 10.45 -12.34 11.54
CA PHE A 578 11.31 -12.92 10.51
C PHE A 578 12.81 -12.71 10.77
N VAL A 579 13.18 -11.95 11.81
CA VAL A 579 14.58 -11.87 12.24
C VAL A 579 15.02 -13.24 12.74
N THR A 580 16.20 -13.68 12.30
CA THR A 580 16.78 -14.98 12.66
C THR A 580 18.23 -14.79 13.12
N GLU A 581 18.82 -15.79 13.76
CA GLU A 581 20.24 -15.74 14.15
C GLU A 581 21.18 -15.48 12.96
N SER A 582 20.80 -15.91 11.75
CA SER A 582 21.55 -15.59 10.54
C SER A 582 21.60 -14.08 10.28
N HIS A 583 20.52 -13.34 10.57
CA HIS A 583 20.49 -11.89 10.45
C HIS A 583 21.42 -11.25 11.48
N HIS A 584 21.32 -11.66 12.75
CA HIS A 584 22.21 -11.19 13.82
C HIS A 584 23.68 -11.44 13.49
N LYS A 585 24.03 -12.63 13.01
CA LYS A 585 25.40 -12.94 12.58
C LYS A 585 25.91 -12.00 11.49
N VAL A 586 25.08 -11.69 10.49
CA VAL A 586 25.46 -10.78 9.41
C VAL A 586 25.67 -9.36 9.94
N PHE A 587 24.75 -8.83 10.75
CA PHE A 587 24.89 -7.47 11.27
C PHE A 587 26.02 -7.34 12.30
N ARG A 588 26.29 -8.37 13.11
CA ARG A 588 27.50 -8.42 13.97
C ARG A 588 28.78 -8.35 13.13
N ASN A 589 28.84 -9.10 12.04
CA ASN A 589 29.97 -9.03 11.11
C ASN A 589 30.07 -7.66 10.44
N PHE A 590 28.96 -7.09 9.99
CA PHE A 590 28.91 -5.74 9.43
C PHE A 590 29.48 -4.70 10.40
N LEU A 591 29.01 -4.68 11.66
CA LEU A 591 29.49 -3.75 12.68
C LEU A 591 30.99 -3.92 12.96
N ARG A 592 31.45 -5.17 13.09
CA ARG A 592 32.89 -5.46 13.26
C ARG A 592 33.71 -4.96 12.06
N ASP A 593 33.26 -5.28 10.85
CA ASP A 593 33.98 -4.96 9.62
C ASP A 593 33.96 -3.45 9.35
N PHE A 594 32.86 -2.75 9.68
CA PHE A 594 32.76 -1.30 9.69
C PHE A 594 33.79 -0.69 10.64
N THR A 595 33.78 -1.06 11.93
CA THR A 595 34.71 -0.50 12.94
C THR A 595 36.17 -0.77 12.59
N LYS A 596 36.47 -1.97 12.05
CA LYS A 596 37.83 -2.34 11.64
C LYS A 596 38.30 -1.56 10.42
N SER A 597 37.45 -1.41 9.41
CA SER A 597 37.84 -0.86 8.10
C SER A 597 37.70 0.66 8.02
N LEU A 598 36.88 1.25 8.89
CA LEU A 598 36.52 2.68 8.87
C LEU A 598 36.65 3.29 10.27
N PRO A 599 37.85 3.26 10.90
CA PRO A 599 38.03 3.73 12.28
C PRO A 599 37.76 5.23 12.46
N ASP A 600 37.84 6.01 11.37
CA ASP A 600 37.58 7.46 11.37
C ASP A 600 36.08 7.80 11.19
N LEU A 601 35.21 6.80 11.04
CA LEU A 601 33.77 6.97 10.92
C LEU A 601 33.05 6.39 12.15
N THR A 602 32.06 7.13 12.64
CA THR A 602 31.15 6.68 13.69
C THR A 602 29.81 6.30 13.08
N LEU A 603 29.34 5.08 13.36
CA LEU A 603 28.00 4.63 12.99
C LEU A 603 26.99 5.01 14.07
N THR A 604 25.88 5.63 13.66
CA THR A 604 24.77 5.99 14.55
C THR A 604 23.41 5.67 13.93
N THR A 605 22.35 5.75 14.73
CA THR A 605 20.95 5.51 14.35
C THR A 605 20.05 6.55 15.01
N PHE A 606 18.80 6.62 14.58
CA PHE A 606 17.81 7.49 15.22
C PHE A 606 17.73 7.28 16.74
N ALA A 607 17.73 6.01 17.16
CA ALA A 607 17.61 5.64 18.56
C ALA A 607 18.74 6.23 19.43
N LYS A 608 19.96 6.29 18.89
CA LYS A 608 21.13 6.89 19.56
C LYS A 608 21.12 8.42 19.50
N GLU A 609 20.68 9.00 18.38
CA GLU A 609 20.68 10.45 18.21
C GLU A 609 19.57 11.16 19.00
N GLN A 610 18.39 10.54 19.14
CA GLN A 610 17.30 11.14 19.94
C GLN A 610 17.67 11.29 21.42
N GLU A 611 18.61 10.48 21.94
CA GLU A 611 19.04 10.61 23.35
C GLU A 611 19.89 11.87 23.59
N LYS A 612 20.50 12.41 22.52
CA LYS A 612 21.39 13.56 22.56
C LYS A 612 20.66 14.88 22.35
N VAL A 613 19.46 14.83 21.77
CA VAL A 613 18.68 16.02 21.40
C VAL A 613 17.43 16.08 22.28
N PRO A 614 17.21 17.17 23.03
CA PRO A 614 16.00 17.30 23.83
C PRO A 614 14.77 17.37 22.94
N LEU A 615 13.67 16.76 23.39
CA LEU A 615 12.38 16.89 22.71
C LEU A 615 11.93 18.36 22.69
N PRO A 616 11.15 18.78 21.66
CA PRO A 616 10.61 20.13 21.60
C PRO A 616 9.78 20.46 22.85
N SER A 617 9.98 21.65 23.42
CA SER A 617 9.36 22.03 24.69
C SER A 617 7.82 22.11 24.63
N HIS A 618 7.27 22.47 23.47
CA HIS A 618 5.83 22.59 23.21
C HIS A 618 5.20 21.29 22.69
N LEU A 619 5.92 20.17 22.75
CA LEU A 619 5.44 18.88 22.25
C LEU A 619 4.14 18.41 22.92
N TYR A 620 3.96 18.70 24.21
CA TYR A 620 2.74 18.31 24.92
C TYR A 620 1.51 19.10 24.46
N ASP A 621 1.70 20.28 23.85
CA ASP A 621 0.61 21.14 23.40
C ASP A 621 -0.10 20.55 22.18
N ILE A 622 0.61 19.74 21.39
CA ILE A 622 0.07 19.07 20.21
C ILE A 622 -0.53 17.69 20.51
N PHE A 623 -0.36 17.18 21.73
CA PHE A 623 -0.95 15.88 22.11
C PHE A 623 -2.46 16.03 22.29
N SER A 624 -3.20 15.08 21.72
CA SER A 624 -4.63 14.98 21.98
C SER A 624 -4.88 14.64 23.46
N GLU A 625 -6.03 15.05 23.99
CA GLU A 625 -6.41 14.71 25.37
C GLU A 625 -6.47 13.21 25.63
N ALA A 626 -6.83 12.42 24.60
CA ALA A 626 -6.80 10.96 24.66
C ALA A 626 -5.36 10.45 24.83
N MET A 627 -4.42 11.02 24.08
CA MET A 627 -3.00 10.68 24.15
C MET A 627 -2.38 11.09 25.48
N LYS A 628 -2.65 12.31 25.97
CA LYS A 628 -2.19 12.76 27.30
C LYS A 628 -2.67 11.83 28.39
N LYS A 629 -3.96 11.46 28.38
CA LYS A 629 -4.54 10.50 29.35
C LYS A 629 -3.91 9.12 29.25
N GLN A 630 -3.60 8.65 28.04
CA GLN A 630 -2.92 7.37 27.85
C GLN A 630 -1.51 7.41 28.46
N LEU A 631 -0.71 8.41 28.11
CA LEU A 631 0.64 8.57 28.64
C LEU A 631 0.64 8.72 30.16
N MET A 632 -0.26 9.53 30.73
CA MET A 632 -0.37 9.64 32.19
C MET A 632 -0.69 8.30 32.85
N ARG A 633 -1.64 7.51 32.30
CA ARG A 633 -1.96 6.19 32.85
C ARG A 633 -0.79 5.20 32.80
N GLU A 634 0.05 5.30 31.78
CA GLU A 634 1.25 4.47 31.64
C GLU A 634 2.37 4.91 32.60
N HIS A 635 2.28 6.12 33.17
CA HIS A 635 3.28 6.72 34.05
C HIS A 635 2.67 7.19 35.39
N ASP A 636 1.90 6.32 36.06
CA ASP A 636 1.35 6.53 37.41
C ASP A 636 0.55 7.84 37.57
N ASP A 637 -0.26 8.17 36.56
CA ASP A 637 -1.07 9.39 36.43
C ASP A 637 -0.26 10.71 36.45
N VAL A 638 1.05 10.64 36.17
CA VAL A 638 1.94 11.80 36.05
C VAL A 638 2.45 11.90 34.62
N MET A 639 2.49 13.13 34.07
CA MET A 639 3.09 13.33 32.74
C MET A 639 4.60 13.01 32.82
N PRO A 640 5.13 12.07 32.02
CA PRO A 640 6.54 11.73 32.04
C PRO A 640 7.40 12.94 31.67
N LYS A 641 8.44 13.20 32.46
CA LYS A 641 9.39 14.30 32.21
C LYS A 641 10.33 14.05 31.04
N LYS A 642 10.56 12.77 30.74
CA LYS A 642 11.38 12.31 29.62
C LYS A 642 10.56 11.28 28.88
N LEU A 643 10.23 11.60 27.63
CA LEU A 643 9.61 10.68 26.69
C LEU A 643 10.67 10.23 25.70
N ILE A 644 10.59 8.98 25.26
CA ILE A 644 11.24 8.57 24.00
C ILE A 644 10.21 8.63 22.87
N ILE A 645 10.66 8.86 21.64
CA ILE A 645 9.75 9.02 20.48
C ILE A 645 8.86 7.78 20.28
N GLU A 646 9.33 6.59 20.69
CA GLU A 646 8.60 5.35 20.53
C GLU A 646 7.38 5.25 21.46
N GLU A 647 7.50 5.80 22.69
CA GLU A 647 6.40 5.89 23.66
C GLU A 647 5.33 6.88 23.18
N ILE A 648 5.75 7.93 22.46
CA ILE A 648 4.84 8.91 21.85
C ILE A 648 4.07 8.24 20.73
N ASP A 649 4.79 7.79 19.69
CA ASP A 649 4.22 7.07 18.58
C ASP A 649 5.32 6.41 17.73
N SER A 650 5.32 5.08 17.65
CA SER A 650 6.33 4.32 16.89
C SER A 650 6.37 4.63 15.38
N GLY A 651 5.33 5.23 14.81
CA GLY A 651 5.34 5.70 13.43
C GLY A 651 6.22 6.92 13.20
N LEU A 652 6.55 7.68 14.23
CA LEU A 652 7.43 8.85 14.15
C LEU A 652 8.87 8.47 13.82
N TYR A 653 9.34 7.27 14.18
CA TYR A 653 10.68 6.79 13.82
C TYR A 653 10.90 6.85 12.31
N GLY A 654 9.98 6.24 11.55
CA GLY A 654 10.06 6.25 10.09
C GLY A 654 9.91 7.64 9.47
N ILE A 655 9.16 8.55 10.12
CA ILE A 655 9.02 9.94 9.68
C ILE A 655 10.32 10.70 9.88
N LEU A 656 10.92 10.60 11.07
CA LEU A 656 12.14 11.30 11.44
C LEU A 656 13.36 10.74 10.71
N ASP A 657 13.46 9.42 10.54
CA ASP A 657 14.50 8.80 9.70
C ASP A 657 14.46 9.35 8.26
N LYS A 658 13.27 9.49 7.67
CA LYS A 658 13.12 10.12 6.34
C LYS A 658 13.57 11.56 6.36
N ALA A 659 13.08 12.35 7.31
CA ALA A 659 13.41 13.76 7.42
C ALA A 659 14.92 14.00 7.58
N ILE A 660 15.60 13.17 8.37
CA ILE A 660 17.06 13.21 8.54
C ILE A 660 17.77 12.80 7.24
N ALA A 661 17.40 11.66 6.64
CA ALA A 661 18.03 11.16 5.42
C ALA A 661 17.86 12.11 4.21
N MET A 662 16.73 12.80 4.12
CA MET A 662 16.48 13.82 3.08
C MET A 662 17.48 14.98 3.14
N ARG A 663 18.04 15.29 4.31
CA ARG A 663 18.94 16.43 4.56
C ARG A 663 20.42 16.07 4.62
N ALA A 664 20.76 14.79 4.53
CA ALA A 664 22.15 14.36 4.57
C ALA A 664 22.95 14.89 3.38
N GLU A 665 24.21 15.25 3.61
CA GLU A 665 25.12 15.65 2.54
C GLU A 665 25.28 14.52 1.52
N VAL A 666 25.46 13.29 2.01
CA VAL A 666 25.56 12.09 1.16
C VAL A 666 24.47 11.09 1.53
N PHE A 667 23.65 10.69 0.57
CA PHE A 667 22.67 9.61 0.75
C PHE A 667 23.06 8.35 -0.02
N VAL A 668 22.93 7.20 0.65
CA VAL A 668 23.29 5.88 0.13
C VAL A 668 22.12 4.90 0.33
N THR A 669 21.83 4.08 -0.68
CA THR A 669 20.85 3.00 -0.56
C THR A 669 21.25 1.76 -1.37
N GLY A 670 20.66 0.61 -1.07
CA GLY A 670 20.97 -0.62 -1.82
C GLY A 670 20.43 -0.53 -3.25
N THR A 671 21.12 -1.17 -4.20
CA THR A 671 20.60 -1.29 -5.57
C THR A 671 19.30 -2.08 -5.60
N ILE A 672 18.37 -1.59 -6.41
CA ILE A 672 17.04 -2.19 -6.58
C ILE A 672 17.11 -3.22 -7.72
N GLY A 673 16.69 -4.46 -7.44
CA GLY A 673 16.56 -5.49 -8.48
C GLY A 673 15.31 -5.29 -9.32
N LEU A 674 15.39 -4.50 -10.40
CA LEU A 674 14.26 -4.24 -11.31
C LEU A 674 14.08 -5.29 -12.41
N THR A 675 15.16 -5.99 -12.79
CA THR A 675 15.20 -7.04 -13.82
C THR A 675 15.80 -8.33 -13.27
N SER A 676 15.50 -9.48 -13.90
CA SER A 676 16.06 -10.80 -13.52
C SER A 676 17.60 -10.83 -13.45
N VAL A 677 18.28 -10.00 -14.25
CA VAL A 677 19.74 -9.86 -14.20
C VAL A 677 20.18 -9.07 -12.96
N THR A 678 19.45 -8.00 -12.63
CA THR A 678 19.73 -7.16 -11.45
C THR A 678 19.25 -7.76 -10.13
N THR A 679 18.31 -8.72 -10.13
CA THR A 679 17.83 -9.37 -8.89
C THR A 679 18.94 -10.15 -8.19
N ASN A 680 19.90 -10.68 -8.94
CA ASN A 680 21.07 -11.36 -8.38
C ASN A 680 22.11 -10.38 -7.81
N ARG A 681 21.90 -9.07 -7.97
CA ARG A 681 22.79 -8.00 -7.49
C ARG A 681 22.13 -7.03 -6.52
N ALA A 682 20.84 -7.24 -6.24
CA ALA A 682 20.03 -6.33 -5.46
C ALA A 682 20.40 -6.38 -3.97
N CYS A 683 20.75 -5.22 -3.42
CA CYS A 683 20.92 -5.02 -1.98
C CYS A 683 19.76 -4.27 -1.33
N ALA A 684 18.73 -3.93 -2.10
CA ALA A 684 17.45 -3.46 -1.58
C ALA A 684 16.30 -3.87 -2.50
N LYS A 685 15.09 -3.79 -1.95
CA LYS A 685 13.85 -3.79 -2.74
C LYS A 685 13.38 -2.36 -2.93
N LEU A 686 12.65 -2.09 -4.01
CA LEU A 686 11.96 -0.82 -4.20
C LEU A 686 11.04 -0.56 -3.01
N SER A 687 11.41 0.41 -2.19
CA SER A 687 10.65 0.86 -1.01
C SER A 687 10.09 2.24 -1.31
N SER A 688 8.82 2.46 -0.98
CA SER A 688 8.22 3.79 -1.05
C SER A 688 8.92 4.80 -0.14
N PHE A 689 9.54 4.33 0.96
CA PHE A 689 10.38 5.15 1.83
C PHE A 689 11.60 5.69 1.07
N THR A 690 12.39 4.82 0.44
CA THR A 690 13.58 5.23 -0.30
C THR A 690 13.21 6.18 -1.43
N ASN A 691 12.12 5.87 -2.13
CA ASN A 691 11.63 6.70 -3.23
C ASN A 691 11.23 8.11 -2.77
N GLN A 692 10.60 8.23 -1.60
CA GLN A 692 10.29 9.53 -0.98
C GLN A 692 11.56 10.34 -0.70
N VAL A 693 12.57 9.70 -0.10
CA VAL A 693 13.84 10.38 0.21
C VAL A 693 14.52 10.86 -1.06
N ILE A 694 14.57 10.03 -2.11
CA ILE A 694 15.15 10.38 -3.42
C ILE A 694 14.40 11.58 -4.04
N ILE A 695 13.07 11.52 -4.14
CA ILE A 695 12.26 12.62 -4.71
C ILE A 695 12.47 13.93 -3.94
N ALA A 696 12.42 13.89 -2.61
CA ALA A 696 12.62 15.09 -1.80
C ALA A 696 14.03 15.68 -1.96
N ARG A 697 15.05 14.83 -2.16
CA ARG A 697 16.42 15.28 -2.44
C ARG A 697 16.55 15.90 -3.84
N ASP A 698 15.85 15.36 -4.84
CA ASP A 698 15.78 15.96 -6.19
C ASP A 698 15.19 17.38 -6.12
N GLU A 699 14.10 17.57 -5.36
CA GLU A 699 13.48 18.88 -5.15
C GLU A 699 14.43 19.86 -4.44
N LEU A 700 15.09 19.41 -3.35
CA LEU A 700 16.06 20.23 -2.60
C LEU A 700 17.27 20.61 -3.44
N ARG A 701 17.77 19.69 -4.28
CA ARG A 701 18.89 19.96 -5.17
C ARG A 701 18.52 20.96 -6.26
N THR A 702 17.35 20.80 -6.86
CA THR A 702 16.83 21.78 -7.85
C THR A 702 16.78 23.18 -7.25
N ALA A 703 16.28 23.31 -6.02
CA ALA A 703 16.27 24.59 -5.30
C ALA A 703 17.68 25.12 -4.95
N GLN A 704 18.65 24.23 -4.70
CA GLN A 704 20.05 24.61 -4.47
C GLN A 704 20.74 25.13 -5.73
N ASP A 705 20.40 24.57 -6.89
CA ASP A 705 20.94 24.93 -8.20
C ASP A 705 20.31 26.26 -8.69
N GLU A 706 19.00 26.47 -8.47
CA GLU A 706 18.31 27.73 -8.82
C GLU A 706 18.80 28.94 -8.00
N GLY A 707 19.31 28.72 -6.79
CA GLY A 707 19.78 29.78 -5.90
C GLY A 707 21.29 30.05 -5.94
N ALA A 708 22.06 29.36 -6.80
CA ALA A 708 23.50 29.54 -6.89
C ALA A 708 23.88 30.51 -8.02
N ASP A 709 24.63 31.58 -7.70
CA ASP A 709 25.24 32.43 -8.71
C ASP A 709 26.37 31.65 -9.44
N GLU A 710 26.38 31.68 -10.77
CA GLU A 710 27.32 30.92 -11.65
C GLU A 710 28.82 31.15 -11.34
N ALA A 711 29.16 32.20 -10.58
CA ALA A 711 30.54 32.59 -10.29
C ALA A 711 31.19 31.86 -9.10
N GLU A 712 30.46 31.06 -8.31
CA GLU A 712 31.01 30.36 -7.11
C GLU A 712 30.82 28.82 -7.11
N GLU A 713 30.58 28.21 -8.27
CA GLU A 713 30.12 26.81 -8.39
C GLU A 713 31.07 25.75 -7.79
N GLU A 714 32.40 25.88 -7.89
CA GLU A 714 33.31 24.80 -7.49
C GLU A 714 33.63 24.73 -5.98
N THR A 715 33.49 25.83 -5.23
CA THR A 715 33.76 25.83 -3.77
C THR A 715 32.49 25.80 -2.91
N ILE A 716 31.32 26.05 -3.50
CA ILE A 716 30.03 25.95 -2.82
C ILE A 716 29.54 24.50 -2.66
N ASN A 717 29.88 23.61 -3.59
CA ASN A 717 29.26 22.28 -3.70
C ASN A 717 29.54 21.32 -2.54
N MET A 718 30.51 21.62 -1.66
CA MET A 718 30.83 20.82 -0.48
C MET A 718 30.66 21.57 0.84
N ARG A 719 29.81 22.61 0.89
CA ARG A 719 29.45 23.27 2.15
C ARG A 719 28.58 22.32 3.01
N PRO A 720 28.83 22.19 4.32
CA PRO A 720 27.94 21.49 5.24
C PRO A 720 26.51 22.03 5.15
N GLY A 721 25.52 21.14 5.22
CA GLY A 721 24.10 21.48 5.05
C GLY A 721 23.62 21.58 3.61
N ARG A 722 24.49 21.40 2.59
CA ARG A 722 24.10 21.23 1.19
C ARG A 722 24.17 19.77 0.76
N LEU A 723 23.43 19.39 -0.29
CA LEU A 723 23.45 18.02 -0.80
C LEU A 723 24.68 17.84 -1.70
N TRP A 724 25.52 16.85 -1.42
CA TRP A 724 26.72 16.54 -2.21
C TRP A 724 26.45 15.45 -3.25
N ASN A 725 25.37 14.70 -3.10
CA ASN A 725 24.89 13.78 -4.11
C ASN A 725 23.36 13.74 -4.18
N HIS A 726 22.84 13.22 -5.29
CA HIS A 726 21.43 12.85 -5.35
C HIS A 726 21.20 11.55 -4.56
N VAL A 727 21.78 10.45 -5.04
CA VAL A 727 21.76 9.14 -4.38
C VAL A 727 22.95 8.32 -4.86
N ASN A 728 23.59 7.61 -3.94
CA ASN A 728 24.62 6.61 -4.24
C ASN A 728 24.06 5.21 -3.97
N TYR A 729 24.56 4.23 -4.71
CA TYR A 729 24.12 2.85 -4.58
C TYR A 729 25.24 1.91 -4.18
N PHE A 730 24.89 0.87 -3.42
CA PHE A 730 25.74 -0.31 -3.20
C PHE A 730 25.03 -1.57 -3.68
N SER A 731 25.77 -2.49 -4.30
CA SER A 731 25.26 -3.73 -4.88
C SER A 731 26.13 -4.92 -4.54
N MET A 732 25.62 -6.14 -4.68
CA MET A 732 26.49 -7.32 -4.56
C MET A 732 27.62 -7.27 -5.62
N PRO A 733 28.85 -7.70 -5.28
CA PRO A 733 29.98 -7.67 -6.19
C PRO A 733 29.75 -8.53 -7.45
N GLU A 734 30.30 -8.09 -8.58
CA GLU A 734 30.20 -8.84 -9.84
C GLU A 734 31.11 -10.09 -9.82
N GLY A 735 30.56 -11.26 -10.08
CA GLY A 735 31.32 -12.38 -10.66
C GLY A 735 32.13 -13.29 -9.72
N THR A 736 32.06 -13.15 -8.40
CA THR A 736 32.72 -14.11 -7.50
C THR A 736 31.74 -15.16 -7.00
N SER A 737 32.02 -16.44 -7.29
CA SER A 737 31.56 -17.55 -6.45
C SER A 737 31.78 -17.17 -5.00
N VAL A 738 30.80 -17.45 -4.13
CA VAL A 738 30.82 -17.16 -2.69
C VAL A 738 32.09 -17.72 -2.01
N ASP A 739 32.79 -18.65 -2.66
CA ASP A 739 34.03 -19.27 -2.20
C ASP A 739 35.25 -18.33 -2.20
N ALA A 740 35.29 -17.28 -3.03
CA ALA A 740 36.47 -16.40 -3.13
C ALA A 740 36.67 -15.47 -1.92
N TRP A 741 35.66 -15.32 -1.05
CA TRP A 741 35.67 -14.37 0.08
C TRP A 741 35.91 -15.03 1.44
N ARG A 742 36.24 -16.32 1.48
CA ARG A 742 36.60 -17.05 2.71
C ARG A 742 38.11 -17.04 3.03
N MET A 743 38.90 -16.20 2.35
CA MET A 743 40.34 -16.05 2.63
C MET A 743 40.63 -14.84 3.52
#